data_AF-A0A0F4GKS2-F1
#
_entry.id   AF-A0A0F4GKS2-F1
#
_cell.length_a   1.000
_cell.length_b   1.000
_cell.length_c   1.000
_cell.angle_alpha   90.00
_cell.angle_beta   90.00
_cell.angle_gamma   90.00
#
_symmetry.space_group_name_H-M   'P 1'
#
loop_
_entity.id
_entity.type
_entity.pdbx_description
1 polymer ?
#
loop_
_entity_poly.entity_id
_entity_poly.type
_entity_poly.pdbx_seq_one_letter_code
_entity_poly.pdbx_strand_id
1 'polypeptide(L)'
;MRTSRDKNNHDRRSNDGGTESSPSKTHSGESNGNNNNDTNDDANDSKKPNKLKQQWTKAGLDASTLILMLKGSLPPTIAIAMYQSSAVAAEFTTLGYLVAIAATLGMCILPRGMFVQTMMLNVVSICVAAAVCLFSLYCGIQARINTTPAGAPPTGYNSSASAVLAIFLIVQTFLVNTLRAARPQFQFPVILYSIFAIVSTTYGTQFPTMAYAVSFMRRLLIAFLTGFGIATGVSLFVFPISSRMVVFKEMAGYLNGLSGLLKAQEAYLQSLEDFDPHIAGKEQRAARKGKKSKGANDEPVTLMTPQGRKLKGSLEKLYGLYTKIPTDIGFAKREVAIGKLEPKEISGMWKLMRAVMTPIGGLNAVIDILQRRAEAINDDHPDEETQRQKLDDLHHLMRSLHDPFAMMSSSIGEAFQHVLLTFELTKPPKKKKKSQDEESSGDEAAPGTPGFAEAFKAKIDLFYENKKQGARDWCTTHNINMANDFSDASFIQPGDIRSMDERETNQRQLFFALYVEYLLHRAGLAALDLVLYADERKQAGTLKKTKLIIPRAKTLRKWVRAAFGKEDKSDDDQYTADMDSSGSRLLDLGQSYGKRKDPEHMPPRNWRESIGEMIRLIPRGFRNDASSFGFRVTWATMSVAIICFLEATQSFFLKHRLLWAMIMVPISMTRTAGQSTWSFALRIIGTAIAMVASYVIWYIVDGKTPGVIVFLWLWLFCAFYFLLKFPKLIIVGLISAITAILVVGYELQVKRVGVAISESNGQPAYETYVLAPYRLATVCGGLAVAYIWTIFPYPISESTELRKDLGAAIYLLANLYSVVHETVTSRIQRIDGDEDTKGTRAYHLEQARRKVFTKLLSLLTTLRQNSAFSKFQLRVGGRFPQEEYEGLIGCVERVLQYTALISYASGTFSTSAAGSEWSVDFRKLLQSVDATSHQFTSLMSLLSSSLAHARPLPPYLEVPQHRRYVRSLEKIDHDILSVSHIAQPEYSAFAVIQICAQCINDDVVKMTRHVKFLVGEIDFSFHVVSTSSDSSDGSSTSSKGEYEKKAYRD
;
A
#
# COMPACT_ATOMS: atom_id res chain seq x y z
N MET A 1 -52.19 19.14 11.03
CA MET A 1 -53.51 19.79 10.92
C MET A 1 -53.72 20.62 12.20
N ARG A 2 -53.61 21.98 12.13
CA ARG A 2 -53.87 22.98 13.22
C ARG A 2 -53.06 22.80 14.53
N THR A 3 -52.68 23.82 15.34
CA THR A 3 -52.80 25.32 15.36
C THR A 3 -51.66 25.87 16.27
N SER A 4 -50.91 26.93 15.94
CA SER A 4 -51.10 28.38 16.32
C SER A 4 -50.93 28.70 17.83
N ARG A 5 -50.39 29.85 18.31
CA ARG A 5 -49.85 31.13 17.72
C ARG A 5 -48.95 31.87 18.78
N ASP A 6 -47.92 32.65 18.44
CA ASP A 6 -47.81 34.15 18.31
C ASP A 6 -48.28 35.02 19.51
N LYS A 7 -47.80 36.25 19.85
CA LYS A 7 -46.73 37.24 19.44
C LYS A 7 -46.79 38.45 20.45
N ASN A 8 -45.94 39.50 20.55
CA ASN A 8 -44.48 39.74 20.46
C ASN A 8 -44.14 41.23 20.84
N ASN A 9 -42.87 41.55 21.19
CA ASN A 9 -42.17 42.86 21.04
C ASN A 9 -42.56 44.07 21.96
N HIS A 10 -41.82 45.22 22.07
CA HIS A 10 -40.66 45.80 21.32
C HIS A 10 -39.80 46.82 22.15
N ASP A 11 -38.49 46.97 21.85
CA ASP A 11 -37.63 48.20 21.77
C ASP A 11 -37.44 49.18 22.99
N ARG A 12 -36.38 50.02 23.18
CA ARG A 12 -35.05 50.29 22.52
C ARG A 12 -34.12 51.20 23.40
N ARG A 13 -32.78 51.01 23.34
CA ARG A 13 -31.65 52.03 23.47
C ARG A 13 -31.50 52.90 24.78
N SER A 14 -30.38 53.55 25.14
CA SER A 14 -28.91 53.44 24.85
C SER A 14 -28.05 54.50 25.64
N ASN A 15 -26.72 54.26 25.84
CA ASN A 15 -25.60 55.25 26.06
C ASN A 15 -25.54 56.05 27.42
N ASP A 16 -24.40 56.59 27.94
CA ASP A 16 -22.93 56.42 27.72
C ASP A 16 -22.05 57.01 28.88
N GLY A 17 -20.74 56.68 28.98
CA GLY A 17 -19.68 57.30 29.85
C GLY A 17 -19.78 57.10 31.39
N GLY A 18 -18.76 57.27 32.27
CA GLY A 18 -17.33 57.65 32.24
C GLY A 18 -16.85 58.14 33.66
N THR A 19 -15.58 58.28 34.12
CA THR A 19 -14.22 57.91 33.63
C THR A 19 -13.15 58.04 34.78
N GLU A 20 -12.15 57.13 34.86
CA GLU A 20 -10.79 57.17 35.50
C GLU A 20 -10.43 57.73 36.92
N SER A 21 -9.49 57.04 37.62
CA SER A 21 -8.28 57.60 38.30
C SER A 21 -7.38 56.54 38.99
N SER A 22 -6.14 56.89 39.37
CA SER A 22 -5.09 56.09 40.10
C SER A 22 -3.95 57.05 40.55
N PRO A 23 -3.17 56.88 41.66
CA PRO A 23 -2.09 55.84 41.79
C PRO A 23 -1.51 55.46 43.20
N SER A 24 -0.77 54.32 43.32
CA SER A 24 0.45 54.12 44.18
C SER A 24 0.37 54.21 45.75
N LYS A 25 1.39 53.99 46.64
CA LYS A 25 2.79 53.42 46.58
C LYS A 25 3.37 52.96 47.98
N THR A 26 4.21 51.90 47.98
CA THR A 26 5.41 51.58 48.85
C THR A 26 5.44 51.43 50.40
N HIS A 27 6.02 50.28 50.82
CA HIS A 27 7.04 49.97 51.87
C HIS A 27 6.79 49.80 53.39
N SER A 28 7.03 48.55 53.82
CA SER A 28 7.73 48.06 55.04
C SER A 28 8.83 47.03 54.58
N GLY A 29 9.58 46.20 55.35
CA GLY A 29 9.71 45.85 56.78
C GLY A 29 9.45 44.34 57.02
N GLU A 30 10.27 43.51 57.71
CA GLU A 30 11.54 43.68 58.47
C GLU A 30 12.58 42.55 58.13
N SER A 31 13.81 42.65 58.67
CA SER A 31 14.86 41.59 58.66
C SER A 31 14.74 40.69 59.93
N ASN A 32 15.55 39.67 60.25
CA ASN A 32 16.89 39.17 59.85
C ASN A 32 16.93 37.65 60.19
N GLY A 33 17.88 36.78 59.81
CA GLY A 33 19.18 36.91 59.12
C GLY A 33 19.67 35.54 58.62
N ASN A 34 20.98 35.40 58.32
CA ASN A 34 21.48 34.45 57.29
C ASN A 34 22.43 33.34 57.81
N ASN A 35 22.40 32.14 57.19
CA ASN A 35 23.58 31.48 56.57
C ASN A 35 23.34 30.02 56.08
N ASN A 36 23.45 29.84 54.77
CA ASN A 36 24.14 28.78 53.99
C ASN A 36 24.11 27.29 54.43
N ASN A 37 23.62 26.41 53.54
CA ASN A 37 24.51 25.68 52.63
C ASN A 37 23.74 25.03 51.44
N ASP A 38 24.46 24.69 50.38
CA ASP A 38 23.95 24.48 49.01
C ASP A 38 23.23 23.14 48.72
N THR A 39 22.23 23.21 47.83
CA THR A 39 22.05 22.26 46.71
C THR A 39 21.22 22.92 45.59
N ASN A 40 21.77 23.00 44.36
CA ASN A 40 21.10 23.65 43.22
C ASN A 40 20.40 22.64 42.30
N ASP A 41 19.06 22.58 42.37
CA ASP A 41 18.20 21.91 41.38
C ASP A 41 17.81 22.89 40.25
N ASP A 42 18.56 22.87 39.13
CA ASP A 42 18.33 23.78 38.00
C ASP A 42 17.22 23.25 37.05
N ALA A 43 15.98 23.25 37.56
CA ALA A 43 14.79 22.72 36.91
C ALA A 43 14.36 23.57 35.68
N ASN A 44 14.90 23.23 34.52
CA ASN A 44 14.76 24.01 33.28
C ASN A 44 13.31 24.07 32.73
N ASP A 45 12.60 25.17 33.02
CA ASP A 45 11.17 25.36 32.73
C ASP A 45 10.82 25.37 31.22
N SER A 46 10.37 24.22 30.72
CA SER A 46 10.06 24.00 29.31
C SER A 46 8.73 24.64 28.88
N LYS A 47 8.81 25.93 28.50
CA LYS A 47 7.68 26.74 27.99
C LYS A 47 6.76 25.98 27.03
N LYS A 48 5.55 25.68 27.51
CA LYS A 48 4.51 24.88 26.83
C LYS A 48 4.25 25.41 25.39
N PRO A 49 4.33 24.57 24.34
CA PRO A 49 4.27 25.05 22.96
C PRO A 49 2.88 25.58 22.60
N ASN A 50 2.87 26.76 21.98
CA ASN A 50 1.68 27.54 21.66
C ASN A 50 0.58 26.74 20.93
N LYS A 51 -0.71 26.94 21.26
CA LYS A 51 -1.83 26.10 20.74
C LYS A 51 -1.89 26.08 19.21
N LEU A 52 -1.60 27.19 18.53
CA LEU A 52 -1.50 27.26 17.07
C LEU A 52 -0.35 26.39 16.52
N LYS A 53 0.80 26.32 17.22
CA LYS A 53 1.94 25.46 16.86
C LYS A 53 1.60 23.98 17.04
N GLN A 54 0.85 23.62 18.09
CA GLN A 54 0.29 22.27 18.27
C GLN A 54 -0.75 21.92 17.20
N GLN A 55 -1.60 22.86 16.78
CA GLN A 55 -2.54 22.64 15.67
C GLN A 55 -1.81 22.49 14.33
N TRP A 56 -0.76 23.28 14.07
CA TRP A 56 0.12 23.13 12.90
C TRP A 56 0.81 21.76 12.83
N THR A 57 1.39 21.27 13.94
CA THR A 57 2.01 19.94 13.96
C THR A 57 0.98 18.81 13.90
N LYS A 58 -0.21 18.99 14.49
CA LYS A 58 -1.33 18.04 14.40
C LYS A 58 -1.96 17.98 12.99
N ALA A 59 -1.95 19.08 12.25
CA ALA A 59 -2.25 19.12 10.82
C ALA A 59 -1.08 18.56 9.97
N GLY A 60 0.14 18.65 10.47
CA GLY A 60 1.36 18.23 9.78
C GLY A 60 1.59 19.02 8.49
N LEU A 61 1.46 20.35 8.60
CA LEU A 61 1.69 21.32 7.51
C LEU A 61 3.19 21.59 7.34
N ASP A 62 3.91 20.63 6.77
CA ASP A 62 5.32 20.81 6.41
C ASP A 62 5.47 21.87 5.30
N ALA A 63 6.59 22.61 5.29
CA ALA A 63 6.90 23.58 4.25
C ALA A 63 6.89 22.96 2.83
N SER A 64 7.30 21.68 2.68
CA SER A 64 7.17 20.96 1.41
C SER A 64 5.73 20.73 0.97
N THR A 65 4.81 20.55 1.92
CA THR A 65 3.37 20.38 1.64
C THR A 65 2.77 21.69 1.15
N LEU A 66 3.10 22.81 1.81
CA LEU A 66 2.67 24.15 1.37
C LEU A 66 3.18 24.49 -0.04
N ILE A 67 4.42 24.14 -0.39
CA ILE A 67 4.97 24.31 -1.74
C ILE A 67 4.21 23.45 -2.77
N LEU A 68 3.86 22.20 -2.43
CA LEU A 68 3.06 21.33 -3.30
C LEU A 68 1.61 21.83 -3.47
N MET A 69 1.00 22.38 -2.42
CA MET A 69 -0.33 23.01 -2.47
C MET A 69 -0.33 24.23 -3.41
N LEU A 70 0.66 25.11 -3.26
CA LEU A 70 0.87 26.27 -4.14
C LEU A 70 1.05 25.84 -5.59
N LYS A 71 1.90 24.83 -5.83
CA LYS A 71 2.14 24.31 -7.17
C LYS A 71 0.87 23.75 -7.80
N GLY A 72 0.04 23.04 -7.03
CA GLY A 72 -1.23 22.49 -7.47
C GLY A 72 -2.28 23.54 -7.88
N SER A 73 -2.42 24.62 -7.12
CA SER A 73 -3.48 25.63 -7.37
C SER A 73 -3.17 26.60 -8.51
N LEU A 74 -1.90 26.75 -8.90
CA LEU A 74 -1.47 27.72 -9.91
C LEU A 74 -2.02 27.46 -11.33
N PRO A 75 -1.99 26.26 -11.94
CA PRO A 75 -2.42 26.06 -13.33
C PRO A 75 -3.87 26.48 -13.63
N PRO A 76 -4.91 26.07 -12.85
CA PRO A 76 -6.27 26.55 -13.09
C PRO A 76 -6.43 28.05 -12.83
N THR A 77 -5.74 28.61 -11.83
CA THR A 77 -5.75 30.05 -11.55
C THR A 77 -5.20 30.84 -12.74
N ILE A 78 -4.05 30.41 -13.29
CA ILE A 78 -3.43 30.99 -14.48
C ILE A 78 -4.36 30.89 -15.68
N ALA A 79 -5.00 29.73 -15.91
CA ALA A 79 -5.92 29.54 -17.03
C ALA A 79 -7.14 30.49 -16.96
N ILE A 80 -7.75 30.66 -15.77
CA ILE A 80 -8.91 31.53 -15.57
C ILE A 80 -8.53 33.02 -15.67
N ALA A 81 -7.35 33.40 -15.17
CA ALA A 81 -6.82 34.75 -15.29
C ALA A 81 -6.46 35.10 -16.75
N MET A 82 -5.78 34.20 -17.45
CA MET A 82 -5.44 34.33 -18.87
C MET A 82 -6.69 34.51 -19.73
N TYR A 83 -7.77 33.80 -19.41
CA TYR A 83 -9.06 33.89 -20.10
C TYR A 83 -9.73 35.28 -19.98
N GLN A 84 -9.35 36.13 -19.02
CA GLN A 84 -9.85 37.52 -18.96
C GLN A 84 -9.32 38.41 -20.10
N SER A 85 -8.25 38.00 -20.80
CA SER A 85 -7.77 38.70 -21.99
C SER A 85 -8.76 38.57 -23.15
N SER A 86 -9.03 39.68 -23.86
CA SER A 86 -9.97 39.71 -24.99
C SER A 86 -9.56 38.77 -26.13
N ALA A 87 -8.27 38.71 -26.45
CA ALA A 87 -7.75 37.80 -27.48
C ALA A 87 -7.96 36.32 -27.12
N VAL A 88 -7.85 35.98 -25.83
CA VAL A 88 -8.01 34.61 -25.32
C VAL A 88 -9.49 34.21 -25.27
N ALA A 89 -10.36 35.13 -24.84
CA ALA A 89 -11.80 34.93 -24.85
C ALA A 89 -12.36 34.77 -26.28
N ALA A 90 -11.81 35.50 -27.27
CA ALA A 90 -12.22 35.41 -28.67
C ALA A 90 -11.88 34.06 -29.34
N GLU A 91 -10.72 33.48 -29.03
CA GLU A 91 -10.30 32.18 -29.59
C GLU A 91 -11.08 31.02 -28.96
N PHE A 92 -11.15 30.96 -27.62
CA PHE A 92 -11.78 29.84 -26.91
C PHE A 92 -13.29 29.93 -26.77
N THR A 93 -13.88 31.12 -26.93
CA THR A 93 -15.32 31.41 -26.75
C THR A 93 -15.92 30.65 -25.56
N THR A 94 -16.91 29.78 -25.78
CA THR A 94 -17.64 29.09 -24.70
C THR A 94 -16.90 27.90 -24.08
N LEU A 95 -15.68 27.59 -24.53
CA LEU A 95 -14.85 26.48 -24.05
C LEU A 95 -13.81 26.89 -22.98
N GLY A 96 -13.78 28.16 -22.56
CA GLY A 96 -12.75 28.73 -21.68
C GLY A 96 -12.48 27.95 -20.40
N TYR A 97 -13.54 27.56 -19.67
CA TYR A 97 -13.40 26.79 -18.43
C TYR A 97 -12.78 25.39 -18.65
N LEU A 98 -12.84 24.81 -19.86
CA LEU A 98 -12.20 23.51 -20.14
C LEU A 98 -10.67 23.61 -20.09
N VAL A 99 -10.08 24.77 -20.42
CA VAL A 99 -8.63 25.01 -20.31
C VAL A 99 -8.17 24.85 -18.87
N ALA A 100 -8.93 25.38 -17.90
CA ALA A 100 -8.64 25.27 -16.47
C ALA A 100 -8.85 23.83 -15.93
N ILE A 101 -9.86 23.11 -16.43
CA ILE A 101 -10.09 21.71 -16.08
C ILE A 101 -8.97 20.82 -16.64
N ALA A 102 -8.55 21.02 -17.90
CA ALA A 102 -7.43 20.31 -18.51
C ALA A 102 -6.09 20.61 -17.80
N ALA A 103 -5.85 21.86 -17.40
CA ALA A 103 -4.70 22.24 -16.60
C ALA A 103 -4.67 21.57 -15.20
N THR A 104 -5.85 21.38 -14.59
CA THR A 104 -5.98 20.68 -13.30
C THR A 104 -5.76 19.17 -13.45
N LEU A 105 -6.40 18.55 -14.44
CA LEU A 105 -6.24 17.12 -14.77
C LEU A 105 -4.84 16.77 -15.32
N GLY A 106 -4.05 17.78 -15.71
CA GLY A 106 -2.63 17.64 -16.02
C GLY A 106 -1.76 17.26 -14.80
N MET A 107 -2.26 17.38 -13.57
CA MET A 107 -1.62 16.89 -12.33
C MET A 107 -0.14 17.33 -12.14
N CYS A 108 0.11 18.64 -12.25
CA CYS A 108 1.44 19.27 -12.09
C CYS A 108 2.16 19.02 -10.74
N ILE A 109 1.48 18.44 -9.76
CA ILE A 109 2.04 17.99 -8.47
C ILE A 109 2.96 16.77 -8.63
N LEU A 110 2.74 15.95 -9.67
CA LEU A 110 3.50 14.71 -9.87
C LEU A 110 5.01 15.00 -10.07
N PRO A 111 5.91 14.14 -9.56
CA PRO A 111 7.35 14.31 -9.75
C PRO A 111 7.70 14.30 -11.24
N ARG A 112 8.65 15.16 -11.66
CA ARG A 112 8.95 15.47 -13.08
C ARG A 112 8.98 14.25 -14.02
N GLY A 113 9.66 13.16 -13.67
CA GLY A 113 9.74 11.95 -14.50
C GLY A 113 8.37 11.26 -14.71
N MET A 114 7.53 11.22 -13.67
CA MET A 114 6.17 10.69 -13.75
C MET A 114 5.25 11.66 -14.48
N PHE A 115 5.35 12.97 -14.18
CA PHE A 115 4.57 14.02 -14.86
C PHE A 115 4.79 14.00 -16.38
N VAL A 116 6.04 13.94 -16.85
CA VAL A 116 6.35 13.92 -18.30
C VAL A 116 5.80 12.66 -18.97
N GLN A 117 5.90 11.49 -18.32
CA GLN A 117 5.29 10.25 -18.83
C GLN A 117 3.76 10.36 -18.92
N THR A 118 3.08 10.81 -17.87
CA THR A 118 1.62 10.99 -17.87
C THR A 118 1.17 12.05 -18.87
N MET A 119 1.91 13.16 -18.99
CA MET A 119 1.58 14.24 -19.92
C MET A 119 1.73 13.79 -21.38
N MET A 120 2.78 13.02 -21.72
CA MET A 120 2.92 12.45 -23.07
C MET A 120 1.76 11.50 -23.41
N LEU A 121 1.30 10.68 -22.45
CA LEU A 121 0.13 9.82 -22.63
C LEU A 121 -1.17 10.63 -22.76
N ASN A 122 -1.35 11.71 -22.00
CA ASN A 122 -2.49 12.62 -22.11
C ASN A 122 -2.56 13.29 -23.49
N VAL A 123 -1.44 13.82 -23.99
CA VAL A 123 -1.33 14.46 -25.31
C VAL A 123 -1.65 13.46 -26.42
N VAL A 124 -1.02 12.27 -26.42
CA VAL A 124 -1.31 11.24 -27.43
C VAL A 124 -2.77 10.79 -27.38
N SER A 125 -3.32 10.60 -26.17
CA SER A 125 -4.72 10.20 -25.99
C SER A 125 -5.70 11.22 -26.58
N ILE A 126 -5.47 12.52 -26.40
CA ILE A 126 -6.32 13.58 -26.96
C ILE A 126 -6.09 13.79 -28.45
N CYS A 127 -4.88 13.60 -28.99
CA CYS A 127 -4.67 13.60 -30.44
C CYS A 127 -5.42 12.43 -31.11
N VAL A 128 -5.44 11.25 -30.50
CA VAL A 128 -6.26 10.11 -30.96
C VAL A 128 -7.75 10.40 -30.78
N ALA A 129 -8.17 11.00 -29.67
CA ALA A 129 -9.56 11.42 -29.45
C ALA A 129 -10.03 12.41 -30.53
N ALA A 130 -9.21 13.39 -30.89
CA ALA A 130 -9.49 14.36 -31.94
C ALA A 130 -9.70 13.70 -33.30
N ALA A 131 -8.84 12.74 -33.68
CA ALA A 131 -8.99 12.01 -34.93
C ALA A 131 -10.27 11.16 -34.97
N VAL A 132 -10.54 10.38 -33.91
CA VAL A 132 -11.73 9.50 -33.85
C VAL A 132 -13.03 10.31 -33.73
N CYS A 133 -13.03 11.42 -32.99
CA CYS A 133 -14.19 12.30 -32.89
C CYS A 133 -14.46 13.05 -34.21
N LEU A 134 -13.42 13.49 -34.93
CA LEU A 134 -13.59 14.10 -36.26
C LEU A 134 -14.17 13.10 -37.27
N PHE A 135 -13.76 11.83 -37.22
CA PHE A 135 -14.36 10.76 -38.02
C PHE A 135 -15.82 10.47 -37.64
N SER A 136 -16.13 10.41 -36.34
CA SER A 136 -17.50 10.29 -35.81
C SER A 136 -18.41 11.43 -36.30
N LEU A 137 -17.92 12.68 -36.22
CA LEU A 137 -18.64 13.87 -36.71
C LEU A 137 -18.83 13.84 -38.24
N TYR A 138 -17.82 13.42 -39.00
CA TYR A 138 -17.94 13.24 -40.45
C TYR A 138 -19.06 12.24 -40.81
N CYS A 139 -19.08 11.07 -40.16
CA CYS A 139 -20.14 10.08 -40.38
C CYS A 139 -21.53 10.60 -39.96
N GLY A 140 -21.64 11.31 -38.83
CA GLY A 140 -22.90 11.93 -38.40
C GLY A 140 -23.40 13.02 -39.35
N ILE A 141 -22.49 13.84 -39.91
CA ILE A 141 -22.82 14.89 -40.88
C ILE A 141 -23.20 14.30 -42.25
N GLN A 142 -22.52 13.25 -42.71
CA GLN A 142 -22.91 12.57 -43.94
C GLN A 142 -24.29 11.88 -43.80
N ALA A 143 -24.58 11.30 -42.63
CA ALA A 143 -25.91 10.79 -42.32
C ALA A 143 -26.97 11.91 -42.31
N ARG A 144 -26.66 13.07 -41.72
CA ARG A 144 -27.52 14.28 -41.79
C ARG A 144 -27.83 14.68 -43.23
N ILE A 145 -26.79 14.89 -44.05
CA ILE A 145 -26.93 15.31 -45.47
C ILE A 145 -27.81 14.33 -46.26
N ASN A 146 -27.64 13.02 -46.04
CA ASN A 146 -28.39 11.99 -46.76
C ASN A 146 -29.85 11.81 -46.29
N THR A 147 -30.27 12.44 -45.18
CA THR A 147 -31.58 12.18 -44.55
C THR A 147 -32.38 13.41 -44.12
N THR A 148 -31.82 14.62 -44.20
CA THR A 148 -32.61 15.86 -44.00
C THR A 148 -33.64 16.03 -45.12
N PRO A 149 -34.95 16.15 -44.83
CA PRO A 149 -35.96 16.44 -45.84
C PRO A 149 -35.71 17.80 -46.51
N ALA A 150 -36.05 17.91 -47.79
CA ALA A 150 -35.94 19.17 -48.53
C ALA A 150 -36.81 20.27 -47.86
N GLY A 151 -36.20 21.39 -47.50
CA GLY A 151 -36.84 22.50 -46.79
C GLY A 151 -36.75 22.45 -45.25
N ALA A 152 -36.23 21.37 -44.65
CA ALA A 152 -36.00 21.33 -43.21
C ALA A 152 -34.82 22.26 -42.79
N PRO A 153 -34.86 22.90 -41.61
CA PRO A 153 -33.78 23.76 -41.16
C PRO A 153 -32.49 22.95 -40.91
N PRO A 154 -31.31 23.38 -41.39
CA PRO A 154 -30.09 22.58 -41.38
C PRO A 154 -29.56 22.27 -39.96
N THR A 155 -29.94 23.09 -38.98
CA THR A 155 -29.65 22.92 -37.54
C THR A 155 -30.73 22.14 -36.78
N GLY A 156 -31.81 21.72 -37.45
CA GLY A 156 -32.90 20.96 -36.84
C GLY A 156 -32.52 19.56 -36.38
N TYR A 157 -33.45 18.86 -35.73
CA TYR A 157 -33.27 17.46 -35.34
C TYR A 157 -33.01 16.56 -36.56
N ASN A 158 -32.18 15.53 -36.39
CA ASN A 158 -32.00 14.48 -37.38
C ASN A 158 -31.72 13.15 -36.66
N SER A 159 -32.61 12.17 -36.86
CA SER A 159 -32.57 10.88 -36.18
C SER A 159 -31.35 10.03 -36.57
N SER A 160 -30.97 10.01 -37.86
CA SER A 160 -29.85 9.19 -38.34
C SER A 160 -28.50 9.72 -37.84
N ALA A 161 -28.31 11.04 -37.85
CA ALA A 161 -27.11 11.69 -37.33
C ALA A 161 -26.95 11.43 -35.82
N SER A 162 -28.02 11.58 -35.05
CA SER A 162 -28.04 11.25 -33.62
C SER A 162 -27.76 9.76 -33.37
N ALA A 163 -28.33 8.85 -34.16
CA ALA A 163 -28.07 7.41 -34.04
C ALA A 163 -26.60 7.03 -34.35
N VAL A 164 -26.01 7.60 -35.40
CA VAL A 164 -24.60 7.38 -35.75
C VAL A 164 -23.68 7.91 -34.64
N LEU A 165 -23.92 9.11 -34.13
CA LEU A 165 -23.13 9.68 -33.03
C LEU A 165 -23.29 8.87 -31.72
N ALA A 166 -24.47 8.32 -31.45
CA ALA A 166 -24.71 7.41 -30.33
C ALA A 166 -23.91 6.11 -30.46
N ILE A 167 -23.86 5.49 -31.64
CA ILE A 167 -23.06 4.28 -31.90
C ILE A 167 -21.57 4.57 -31.71
N PHE A 168 -21.06 5.70 -32.22
CA PHE A 168 -19.68 6.11 -31.98
C PHE A 168 -19.37 6.41 -30.51
N LEU A 169 -20.33 6.94 -29.74
CA LEU A 169 -20.17 7.13 -28.29
C LEU A 169 -20.09 5.79 -27.55
N ILE A 170 -20.94 4.80 -27.91
CA ILE A 170 -20.91 3.44 -27.37
C ILE A 170 -19.54 2.79 -27.61
N VAL A 171 -19.07 2.75 -28.86
CA VAL A 171 -17.82 2.07 -29.22
C VAL A 171 -16.60 2.73 -28.54
N GLN A 172 -16.55 4.06 -28.52
CA GLN A 172 -15.46 4.78 -27.85
C GLN A 172 -15.47 4.59 -26.34
N THR A 173 -16.62 4.79 -25.67
CA THR A 173 -16.69 4.65 -24.21
C THR A 173 -16.40 3.22 -23.76
N PHE A 174 -16.84 2.21 -24.51
CA PHE A 174 -16.51 0.81 -24.26
C PHE A 174 -15.01 0.53 -24.36
N LEU A 175 -14.38 0.84 -25.51
CA LEU A 175 -12.98 0.53 -25.76
C LEU A 175 -12.06 1.24 -24.76
N VAL A 176 -12.32 2.53 -24.52
CA VAL A 176 -11.45 3.39 -23.73
C VAL A 176 -11.60 3.11 -22.22
N ASN A 177 -12.79 2.77 -21.72
CA ASN A 177 -12.95 2.33 -20.33
C ASN A 177 -12.51 0.87 -20.11
N THR A 178 -12.56 0.02 -21.14
CA THR A 178 -11.92 -1.32 -21.11
C THR A 178 -10.40 -1.18 -20.99
N LEU A 179 -9.78 -0.25 -21.73
CA LEU A 179 -8.35 0.05 -21.60
C LEU A 179 -8.00 0.51 -20.17
N ARG A 180 -8.80 1.39 -19.56
CA ARG A 180 -8.62 1.81 -18.16
C ARG A 180 -8.67 0.65 -17.17
N ALA A 181 -9.58 -0.30 -17.34
CA ALA A 181 -9.70 -1.45 -16.43
C ALA A 181 -8.71 -2.59 -16.73
N ALA A 182 -8.00 -2.53 -17.87
CA ALA A 182 -6.88 -3.40 -18.21
C ALA A 182 -5.51 -2.81 -17.81
N ARG A 183 -5.40 -1.47 -17.75
CA ARG A 183 -4.21 -0.72 -17.30
C ARG A 183 -4.63 0.59 -16.59
N PRO A 184 -4.94 0.58 -15.29
CA PRO A 184 -5.08 1.77 -14.43
C PRO A 184 -4.05 2.89 -14.66
N GLN A 185 -2.82 2.62 -15.12
CA GLN A 185 -1.88 3.66 -15.60
C GLN A 185 -2.50 4.66 -16.62
N PHE A 186 -3.50 4.22 -17.41
CA PHE A 186 -4.21 5.05 -18.38
C PHE A 186 -5.42 5.81 -17.80
N GLN A 187 -5.68 5.76 -16.48
CA GLN A 187 -6.87 6.37 -15.86
C GLN A 187 -7.07 7.85 -16.19
N PHE A 188 -6.02 8.69 -16.08
CA PHE A 188 -6.10 10.11 -16.43
C PHE A 188 -6.27 10.34 -17.95
N PRO A 189 -5.45 9.74 -18.84
CA PRO A 189 -5.67 9.77 -20.29
C PRO A 189 -7.10 9.37 -20.71
N VAL A 190 -7.66 8.33 -20.10
CA VAL A 190 -9.01 7.82 -20.38
C VAL A 190 -10.10 8.79 -19.91
N ILE A 191 -9.96 9.41 -18.73
CA ILE A 191 -10.90 10.43 -18.27
C ILE A 191 -10.90 11.62 -19.24
N LEU A 192 -9.71 12.08 -19.63
CA LEU A 192 -9.52 13.18 -20.58
C LEU A 192 -10.12 12.86 -21.97
N TYR A 193 -9.85 11.68 -22.50
CA TYR A 193 -10.51 11.17 -23.72
C TYR A 193 -12.03 11.16 -23.57
N SER A 194 -12.56 10.64 -22.46
CA SER A 194 -14.00 10.48 -22.25
C SER A 194 -14.72 11.83 -22.21
N ILE A 195 -14.15 12.84 -21.54
CA ILE A 195 -14.67 14.22 -21.55
C ILE A 195 -14.69 14.76 -22.98
N PHE A 196 -13.57 14.64 -23.69
CA PHE A 196 -13.40 15.14 -25.06
C PHE A 196 -14.39 14.48 -26.04
N ALA A 197 -14.58 13.16 -25.94
CA ALA A 197 -15.51 12.39 -26.75
C ALA A 197 -16.97 12.77 -26.47
N ILE A 198 -17.39 12.80 -25.20
CA ILE A 198 -18.75 13.18 -24.79
C ILE A 198 -19.10 14.59 -25.30
N VAL A 199 -18.20 15.57 -25.08
CA VAL A 199 -18.38 16.95 -25.58
C VAL A 199 -18.54 16.97 -27.10
N SER A 200 -17.70 16.23 -27.82
CA SER A 200 -17.74 16.18 -29.30
C SER A 200 -19.02 15.54 -29.83
N THR A 201 -19.43 14.38 -29.32
CA THR A 201 -20.64 13.68 -29.81
C THR A 201 -21.94 14.36 -29.40
N THR A 202 -21.99 15.03 -28.24
CA THR A 202 -23.18 15.78 -27.80
C THR A 202 -23.43 17.00 -28.69
N TYR A 203 -22.45 17.91 -28.82
CA TYR A 203 -22.64 19.10 -29.66
C TYR A 203 -22.69 18.76 -31.16
N GLY A 204 -22.04 17.66 -31.58
CA GLY A 204 -22.10 17.12 -32.94
C GLY A 204 -23.50 16.92 -33.50
N THR A 205 -24.49 16.65 -32.63
CA THR A 205 -25.90 16.53 -33.03
C THR A 205 -26.45 17.79 -33.71
N GLN A 206 -25.89 18.97 -33.41
CA GLN A 206 -26.32 20.28 -33.92
C GLN A 206 -25.53 20.76 -35.15
N PHE A 207 -24.42 20.10 -35.52
CA PHE A 207 -23.49 20.64 -36.52
C PHE A 207 -24.05 20.49 -37.95
N PRO A 208 -24.25 21.58 -38.71
CA PRO A 208 -24.85 21.51 -40.04
C PRO A 208 -23.83 21.19 -41.15
N THR A 209 -22.54 21.50 -40.94
CA THR A 209 -21.50 21.36 -41.97
C THR A 209 -20.17 20.88 -41.40
N MET A 210 -19.38 20.19 -42.24
CA MET A 210 -18.06 19.69 -41.85
C MET A 210 -17.07 20.84 -41.55
N ALA A 211 -17.21 21.99 -42.20
CA ALA A 211 -16.40 23.18 -41.90
C ALA A 211 -16.63 23.68 -40.46
N TYR A 212 -17.88 23.69 -40.00
CA TYR A 212 -18.19 24.01 -38.60
C TYR A 212 -17.56 22.98 -37.66
N ALA A 213 -17.75 21.69 -37.92
CA ALA A 213 -17.17 20.59 -37.13
C ALA A 213 -15.65 20.69 -37.02
N VAL A 214 -14.93 20.91 -38.12
CA VAL A 214 -13.46 21.06 -38.12
C VAL A 214 -13.02 22.28 -37.29
N SER A 215 -13.74 23.40 -37.37
CA SER A 215 -13.42 24.59 -36.56
C SER A 215 -13.66 24.37 -35.06
N PHE A 216 -14.75 23.70 -34.69
CA PHE A 216 -15.03 23.29 -33.31
C PHE A 216 -13.97 22.32 -32.78
N MET A 217 -13.65 21.27 -33.55
CA MET A 217 -12.64 20.27 -33.19
C MET A 217 -11.25 20.90 -33.01
N ARG A 218 -10.88 21.85 -33.86
CA ARG A 218 -9.63 22.62 -33.72
C ARG A 218 -9.62 23.43 -32.42
N ARG A 219 -10.67 24.18 -32.11
CA ARG A 219 -10.77 24.97 -30.87
C ARG A 219 -10.75 24.07 -29.62
N LEU A 220 -11.47 22.95 -29.63
CA LEU A 220 -11.49 21.98 -28.53
C LEU A 220 -10.11 21.36 -28.31
N LEU A 221 -9.41 20.93 -29.37
CA LEU A 221 -8.05 20.40 -29.29
C LEU A 221 -7.06 21.43 -28.73
N ILE A 222 -7.10 22.67 -29.24
CA ILE A 222 -6.24 23.76 -28.74
C ILE A 222 -6.54 24.03 -27.25
N ALA A 223 -7.80 24.07 -26.82
CA ALA A 223 -8.16 24.32 -25.41
C ALA A 223 -7.54 23.30 -24.44
N PHE A 224 -7.57 22.01 -24.77
CA PHE A 224 -6.92 20.97 -23.97
C PHE A 224 -5.39 21.08 -24.01
N LEU A 225 -4.79 21.29 -25.19
CA LEU A 225 -3.33 21.44 -25.34
C LEU A 225 -2.80 22.69 -24.62
N THR A 226 -3.54 23.80 -24.62
CA THR A 226 -3.20 25.01 -23.85
C THR A 226 -3.25 24.74 -22.34
N GLY A 227 -4.26 24.01 -21.85
CA GLY A 227 -4.31 23.58 -20.44
C GLY A 227 -3.09 22.73 -20.05
N PHE A 228 -2.67 21.82 -20.92
CA PHE A 228 -1.46 21.01 -20.74
C PHE A 228 -0.17 21.84 -20.84
N GLY A 229 -0.12 22.85 -21.70
CA GLY A 229 0.98 23.81 -21.77
C GLY A 229 1.17 24.58 -20.45
N ILE A 230 0.08 25.11 -19.88
CA ILE A 230 0.08 25.80 -18.58
C ILE A 230 0.52 24.84 -17.47
N ALA A 231 -0.04 23.63 -17.40
CA ALA A 231 0.34 22.62 -16.42
C ALA A 231 1.83 22.21 -16.53
N THR A 232 2.36 22.15 -17.76
CA THR A 232 3.77 21.83 -18.04
C THR A 232 4.69 22.97 -17.63
N GLY A 233 4.34 24.23 -17.93
CA GLY A 233 5.09 25.41 -17.49
C GLY A 233 5.21 25.46 -15.96
N VAL A 234 4.09 25.32 -15.24
CA VAL A 234 4.10 25.26 -13.76
C VAL A 234 4.89 24.05 -13.25
N SER A 235 4.73 22.87 -13.87
CA SER A 235 5.45 21.66 -13.45
C SER A 235 6.98 21.79 -13.58
N LEU A 236 7.46 22.38 -14.69
CA LEU A 236 8.89 22.48 -15.00
C LEU A 236 9.59 23.66 -14.32
N PHE A 237 8.96 24.84 -14.26
CA PHE A 237 9.59 26.08 -13.77
C PHE A 237 9.26 26.41 -12.31
N VAL A 238 8.02 26.17 -11.85
CA VAL A 238 7.62 26.51 -10.48
C VAL A 238 7.96 25.37 -9.53
N PHE A 239 8.88 25.60 -8.59
CA PHE A 239 9.37 24.63 -7.60
C PHE A 239 9.57 23.21 -8.19
N PRO A 240 10.59 23.02 -9.04
CA PRO A 240 10.82 21.74 -9.70
C PRO A 240 11.20 20.64 -8.71
N ILE A 241 10.40 19.56 -8.69
CA ILE A 241 10.65 18.37 -7.87
C ILE A 241 10.98 17.22 -8.83
N SER A 242 12.21 16.72 -8.75
CA SER A 242 12.63 15.57 -9.54
C SER A 242 12.13 14.26 -8.95
N SER A 243 11.95 13.23 -9.77
CA SER A 243 11.68 11.87 -9.29
C SER A 243 12.83 11.37 -8.41
N ARG A 244 14.08 11.76 -8.71
CA ARG A 244 15.25 11.46 -7.86
C ARG A 244 15.15 12.07 -6.46
N MET A 245 14.70 13.31 -6.31
CA MET A 245 14.50 13.94 -4.99
C MET A 245 13.46 13.20 -4.14
N VAL A 246 12.42 12.65 -4.76
CA VAL A 246 11.42 11.81 -4.07
C VAL A 246 12.05 10.50 -3.63
N VAL A 247 12.73 9.78 -4.53
CA VAL A 247 13.44 8.53 -4.22
C VAL A 247 14.44 8.71 -3.08
N PHE A 248 15.23 9.79 -3.07
CA PHE A 248 16.16 10.08 -1.97
C PHE A 248 15.45 10.37 -0.64
N LYS A 249 14.32 11.12 -0.65
CA LYS A 249 13.51 11.34 0.55
C LYS A 249 12.86 10.05 1.06
N GLU A 250 12.45 9.16 0.18
CA GLU A 250 11.83 7.88 0.53
C GLU A 250 12.85 6.85 1.03
N MET A 251 14.04 6.80 0.43
CA MET A 251 15.18 6.04 0.96
C MET A 251 15.62 6.53 2.35
N ALA A 252 15.66 7.86 2.54
CA ALA A 252 15.92 8.43 3.85
C ALA A 252 14.82 8.07 4.87
N GLY A 253 13.55 8.19 4.47
CA GLY A 253 12.40 7.76 5.29
C GLY A 253 12.40 6.25 5.59
N TYR A 254 12.94 5.43 4.69
CA TYR A 254 13.06 3.99 4.85
C TYR A 254 14.14 3.60 5.88
N LEU A 255 15.34 4.17 5.79
CA LEU A 255 16.41 3.93 6.79
C LEU A 255 16.00 4.41 8.19
N ASN A 256 15.45 5.63 8.30
CA ASN A 256 14.89 6.10 9.58
C ASN A 256 13.71 5.24 10.05
N GLY A 257 12.94 4.67 9.12
CA GLY A 257 11.88 3.70 9.40
C GLY A 257 12.41 2.40 9.97
N LEU A 258 13.55 1.88 9.51
CA LEU A 258 14.19 0.67 10.04
C LEU A 258 14.72 0.91 11.46
N SER A 259 15.40 2.04 11.73
CA SER A 259 15.78 2.41 13.11
C SER A 259 14.56 2.58 14.02
N GLY A 260 13.48 3.17 13.49
CA GLY A 260 12.21 3.29 14.22
C GLY A 260 11.46 1.97 14.41
N LEU A 261 11.76 0.95 13.60
CA LEU A 261 11.23 -0.41 13.74
C LEU A 261 12.00 -1.17 14.82
N LEU A 262 13.34 -1.11 14.80
CA LEU A 262 14.21 -1.67 15.85
C LEU A 262 13.84 -1.13 17.23
N LYS A 263 13.74 0.20 17.39
CA LYS A 263 13.33 0.82 18.67
C LYS A 263 11.89 0.51 19.08
N ALA A 264 11.03 0.10 18.15
CA ALA A 264 9.68 -0.36 18.45
C ALA A 264 9.61 -1.87 18.78
N GLN A 265 10.62 -2.66 18.40
CA GLN A 265 10.83 -4.04 18.83
C GLN A 265 11.46 -4.05 20.23
N GLU A 266 12.50 -3.25 20.44
CA GLU A 266 13.18 -2.97 21.73
C GLU A 266 12.17 -2.59 22.84
N ALA A 267 11.40 -1.51 22.64
CA ALA A 267 10.39 -1.08 23.60
C ALA A 267 9.18 -2.03 23.72
N TYR A 268 9.01 -2.97 22.79
CA TYR A 268 8.01 -4.03 22.92
C TYR A 268 8.53 -5.21 23.74
N LEU A 269 9.78 -5.63 23.55
CA LEU A 269 10.46 -6.64 24.36
C LEU A 269 10.48 -6.21 25.85
N GLN A 270 10.86 -4.95 26.10
CA GLN A 270 10.76 -4.33 27.42
C GLN A 270 9.34 -4.36 28.01
N SER A 271 8.31 -4.27 27.16
CA SER A 271 6.91 -4.37 27.60
C SER A 271 6.41 -5.80 27.83
N LEU A 272 7.27 -6.81 27.64
CA LEU A 272 7.00 -8.21 27.96
C LEU A 272 7.79 -8.73 29.18
N GLU A 273 8.92 -8.11 29.54
CA GLU A 273 9.77 -8.53 30.67
C GLU A 273 9.04 -8.56 32.03
N ASP A 274 8.04 -7.69 32.20
CA ASP A 274 7.18 -7.64 33.40
C ASP A 274 5.70 -8.01 33.07
N PHE A 275 5.45 -8.66 31.93
CA PHE A 275 4.09 -8.95 31.49
C PHE A 275 3.55 -10.27 32.06
N ASP A 276 2.54 -10.18 32.93
CA ASP A 276 1.74 -11.32 33.40
C ASP A 276 0.43 -11.46 32.56
N PRO A 277 0.26 -12.59 31.83
CA PRO A 277 -0.98 -12.90 31.11
C PRO A 277 -2.23 -12.90 31.99
N HIS A 278 -2.14 -13.30 33.25
CA HIS A 278 -3.28 -13.43 34.18
C HIS A 278 -3.81 -12.08 34.63
N ILE A 279 -2.93 -11.11 34.91
CA ILE A 279 -3.31 -9.72 35.20
C ILE A 279 -3.94 -9.09 33.95
N ALA A 280 -3.29 -9.19 32.79
CA ALA A 280 -3.81 -8.62 31.55
C ALA A 280 -5.19 -9.18 31.16
N GLY A 281 -5.42 -10.48 31.37
CA GLY A 281 -6.73 -11.11 31.15
C GLY A 281 -7.82 -10.61 32.12
N LYS A 282 -7.47 -10.38 33.39
CA LYS A 282 -8.37 -9.79 34.39
C LYS A 282 -8.71 -8.33 34.06
N GLU A 283 -7.73 -7.52 33.67
CA GLU A 283 -7.95 -6.13 33.27
C GLU A 283 -8.82 -6.01 32.00
N GLN A 284 -8.56 -6.80 30.96
CA GLN A 284 -9.39 -6.78 29.75
C GLN A 284 -10.84 -7.20 30.05
N ARG A 285 -11.07 -8.19 30.92
CA ARG A 285 -12.40 -8.59 31.39
C ARG A 285 -13.09 -7.48 32.21
N ALA A 286 -12.35 -6.76 33.06
CA ALA A 286 -12.87 -5.61 33.80
C ALA A 286 -13.24 -4.43 32.87
N ALA A 287 -12.36 -4.08 31.94
CA ALA A 287 -12.60 -3.02 30.96
C ALA A 287 -13.79 -3.32 30.02
N ARG A 288 -14.02 -4.60 29.67
CA ARG A 288 -15.20 -5.03 28.93
C ARG A 288 -16.50 -4.86 29.74
N LYS A 289 -16.52 -5.18 31.04
CA LYS A 289 -17.70 -4.96 31.91
C LYS A 289 -18.18 -3.51 31.94
N GLY A 290 -17.28 -2.54 31.73
CA GLY A 290 -17.61 -1.11 31.65
C GLY A 290 -18.40 -0.67 30.40
N LYS A 291 -18.58 -1.53 29.39
CA LYS A 291 -19.34 -1.21 28.16
C LYS A 291 -20.42 -2.28 27.90
N LYS A 292 -21.69 -1.89 28.00
CA LYS A 292 -22.85 -2.75 27.68
C LYS A 292 -22.86 -3.13 26.19
N SER A 293 -22.17 -4.22 25.85
CA SER A 293 -22.20 -4.88 24.55
C SER A 293 -22.70 -6.31 24.75
N LYS A 294 -23.86 -6.65 24.17
CA LYS A 294 -24.38 -8.02 24.18
C LYS A 294 -23.71 -8.82 23.04
N GLY A 295 -23.13 -9.98 23.35
CA GLY A 295 -22.76 -10.99 22.35
C GLY A 295 -21.27 -11.11 21.98
N ALA A 296 -20.34 -10.95 22.94
CA ALA A 296 -18.91 -11.16 22.72
C ALA A 296 -18.20 -11.74 23.96
N ASN A 297 -18.53 -12.99 24.32
CA ASN A 297 -17.90 -13.70 25.43
C ASN A 297 -16.67 -14.54 25.02
N ASP A 298 -16.68 -15.10 23.80
CA ASP A 298 -15.69 -16.08 23.35
C ASP A 298 -14.73 -15.51 22.27
N GLU A 299 -14.06 -14.40 22.60
CA GLU A 299 -12.83 -14.02 21.92
C GLU A 299 -11.63 -14.41 22.80
N PRO A 300 -10.60 -15.10 22.27
CA PRO A 300 -9.39 -15.39 23.03
C PRO A 300 -8.67 -14.09 23.43
N VAL A 301 -8.00 -14.11 24.59
CA VAL A 301 -7.32 -12.93 25.16
C VAL A 301 -6.09 -12.60 24.32
N THR A 302 -6.26 -11.77 23.28
CA THR A 302 -5.12 -11.30 22.47
C THR A 302 -4.16 -10.50 23.35
N LEU A 303 -2.94 -11.02 23.51
CA LEU A 303 -1.84 -10.44 24.30
C LEU A 303 -1.21 -9.19 23.65
N MET A 304 -1.96 -8.53 22.75
CA MET A 304 -1.43 -7.48 21.88
C MET A 304 -1.42 -6.12 22.58
N THR A 305 -0.34 -5.90 23.35
CA THR A 305 -0.04 -4.67 24.09
C THR A 305 -0.17 -3.40 23.21
N PRO A 306 -0.40 -2.21 23.79
CA PRO A 306 -0.42 -0.97 23.03
C PRO A 306 0.92 -0.67 22.32
N GLN A 307 2.03 -1.25 22.77
CA GLN A 307 3.32 -1.22 22.08
C GLN A 307 3.27 -2.05 20.78
N GLY A 308 2.79 -3.30 20.84
CA GLY A 308 2.71 -4.20 19.69
C GLY A 308 1.81 -3.67 18.56
N ARG A 309 0.75 -2.93 18.91
CA ARG A 309 -0.10 -2.22 17.93
C ARG A 309 0.63 -1.09 17.21
N LYS A 310 1.50 -0.33 17.91
CA LYS A 310 2.39 0.66 17.27
C LYS A 310 3.38 -0.02 16.33
N LEU A 311 3.97 -1.13 16.78
CA LEU A 311 4.96 -1.89 16.01
C LEU A 311 4.39 -2.39 14.68
N LYS A 312 3.25 -3.10 14.71
CA LYS A 312 2.56 -3.56 13.48
C LYS A 312 2.24 -2.38 12.55
N GLY A 313 1.74 -1.29 13.11
CA GLY A 313 1.47 -0.05 12.36
C GLY A 313 2.72 0.72 11.88
N SER A 314 3.93 0.33 12.29
CA SER A 314 5.20 0.83 11.75
C SER A 314 5.72 -0.10 10.65
N LEU A 315 5.67 -1.42 10.87
CA LEU A 315 5.99 -2.44 9.87
C LEU A 315 5.13 -2.29 8.61
N GLU A 316 3.82 -2.03 8.75
CA GLU A 316 2.89 -1.79 7.64
C GLU A 316 3.29 -0.57 6.78
N LYS A 317 3.73 0.53 7.41
CA LYS A 317 4.24 1.70 6.68
C LYS A 317 5.53 1.38 5.93
N LEU A 318 6.39 0.57 6.54
CA LEU A 318 7.70 0.22 6.01
C LEU A 318 7.59 -0.76 4.83
N TYR A 319 6.65 -1.71 4.87
CA TYR A 319 6.27 -2.50 3.68
C TYR A 319 5.66 -1.62 2.57
N GLY A 320 4.86 -0.61 2.93
CA GLY A 320 4.34 0.38 1.96
C GLY A 320 5.44 1.20 1.27
N LEU A 321 6.53 1.53 1.98
CA LEU A 321 7.71 2.13 1.36
C LEU A 321 8.52 1.10 0.53
N TYR A 322 8.64 -0.14 1.01
CA TYR A 322 9.36 -1.22 0.33
C TYR A 322 8.78 -1.52 -1.06
N THR A 323 7.45 -1.53 -1.21
CA THR A 323 6.80 -1.76 -2.51
C THR A 323 6.81 -0.52 -3.42
N LYS A 324 6.87 0.69 -2.86
CA LYS A 324 6.86 1.97 -3.61
C LYS A 324 8.24 2.39 -4.13
N ILE A 325 9.30 2.27 -3.34
CA ILE A 325 10.65 2.70 -3.77
C ILE A 325 11.09 2.07 -5.12
N PRO A 326 10.81 0.77 -5.43
CA PRO A 326 11.05 0.19 -6.75
C PRO A 326 10.35 0.93 -7.92
N THR A 327 9.09 1.36 -7.76
CA THR A 327 8.37 2.07 -8.83
C THR A 327 8.97 3.45 -9.08
N ASP A 328 9.31 4.16 -8.00
CA ASP A 328 9.81 5.52 -8.07
C ASP A 328 11.28 5.56 -8.55
N ILE A 329 12.09 4.55 -8.22
CA ILE A 329 13.37 4.26 -8.90
C ILE A 329 13.15 4.08 -10.40
N GLY A 330 12.08 3.40 -10.81
CA GLY A 330 11.70 3.20 -12.22
C GLY A 330 11.53 4.53 -12.98
N PHE A 331 10.86 5.51 -12.37
CA PHE A 331 10.74 6.86 -12.94
C PHE A 331 12.05 7.65 -12.85
N ALA A 332 12.76 7.59 -11.73
CA ALA A 332 14.05 8.26 -11.51
C ALA A 332 15.17 7.81 -12.47
N LYS A 333 15.12 6.55 -12.93
CA LYS A 333 15.97 5.98 -14.00
C LYS A 333 15.68 6.54 -15.39
N ARG A 334 14.44 6.98 -15.63
CA ARG A 334 13.93 7.49 -16.93
C ARG A 334 14.01 9.02 -17.02
N GLU A 335 14.19 9.71 -15.90
CA GLU A 335 14.29 11.16 -15.78
C GLU A 335 15.65 11.73 -16.22
N VAL A 336 15.62 12.76 -17.08
CA VAL A 336 16.77 13.67 -17.32
C VAL A 336 16.96 14.54 -16.07
N ALA A 337 18.09 14.38 -15.38
CA ALA A 337 18.35 15.09 -14.14
C ALA A 337 19.81 15.54 -14.02
N ILE A 338 20.03 16.63 -13.30
CA ILE A 338 21.35 17.04 -12.82
C ILE A 338 21.52 16.48 -11.41
N GLY A 339 22.62 15.77 -11.13
CA GLY A 339 22.84 15.15 -9.82
C GLY A 339 24.21 14.48 -9.69
N LYS A 340 24.54 14.04 -8.46
CA LYS A 340 25.79 13.33 -8.14
C LYS A 340 25.72 11.84 -8.50
N LEU A 341 24.69 11.15 -7.98
CA LEU A 341 24.51 9.70 -8.11
C LEU A 341 23.90 9.27 -9.45
N GLU A 342 24.46 8.20 -10.03
CA GLU A 342 23.99 7.56 -11.25
C GLU A 342 22.84 6.55 -11.01
N PRO A 343 22.00 6.26 -12.03
CA PRO A 343 20.87 5.34 -11.88
C PRO A 343 21.26 3.89 -11.53
N LYS A 344 22.51 3.52 -11.79
CA LYS A 344 23.13 2.27 -11.30
C LYS A 344 23.32 2.31 -9.79
N GLU A 345 23.92 3.37 -9.27
CA GLU A 345 24.32 3.48 -7.86
C GLU A 345 23.11 3.54 -6.93
N ILE A 346 22.04 4.23 -7.37
CA ILE A 346 20.71 4.23 -6.74
C ILE A 346 20.12 2.80 -6.68
N SER A 347 20.37 1.98 -7.71
CA SER A 347 19.92 0.58 -7.74
C SER A 347 20.77 -0.33 -6.84
N GLY A 348 22.08 -0.09 -6.76
CA GLY A 348 22.99 -0.80 -5.87
C GLY A 348 22.69 -0.54 -4.39
N MET A 349 22.52 0.73 -4.02
CA MET A 349 22.03 1.13 -2.70
C MET A 349 20.69 0.44 -2.37
N TRP A 350 19.77 0.32 -3.34
CA TRP A 350 18.53 -0.44 -3.15
C TRP A 350 18.67 -1.98 -3.21
N LYS A 351 19.79 -2.56 -3.67
CA LYS A 351 20.11 -3.99 -3.46
C LYS A 351 20.43 -4.19 -1.96
N LEU A 352 21.30 -3.36 -1.41
CA LEU A 352 21.78 -3.44 -0.03
C LEU A 352 20.71 -3.06 1.01
N MET A 353 20.00 -1.94 0.84
CA MET A 353 18.90 -1.54 1.74
C MET A 353 17.79 -2.59 1.87
N ARG A 354 17.58 -3.43 0.83
CA ARG A 354 16.63 -4.56 0.89
C ARG A 354 17.20 -5.80 1.56
N ALA A 355 18.52 -6.01 1.54
CA ALA A 355 19.16 -7.11 2.27
C ALA A 355 19.03 -6.89 3.79
N VAL A 356 19.22 -5.65 4.24
CA VAL A 356 19.01 -5.19 5.63
C VAL A 356 17.58 -5.44 6.13
N MET A 357 16.58 -5.38 5.25
CA MET A 357 15.17 -5.55 5.62
C MET A 357 14.85 -6.95 6.15
N THR A 358 15.44 -8.00 5.57
CA THR A 358 15.07 -9.37 5.90
C THR A 358 15.37 -9.74 7.36
N PRO A 359 16.58 -9.53 7.92
CA PRO A 359 16.83 -9.83 9.32
C PRO A 359 16.06 -8.93 10.29
N ILE A 360 15.95 -7.62 10.04
CA ILE A 360 15.18 -6.71 10.90
C ILE A 360 13.67 -7.06 10.88
N GLY A 361 13.15 -7.49 9.73
CA GLY A 361 11.81 -8.07 9.62
C GLY A 361 11.66 -9.38 10.41
N GLY A 362 12.71 -10.20 10.48
CA GLY A 362 12.73 -11.41 11.31
C GLY A 362 12.72 -11.17 12.81
N LEU A 363 13.23 -10.02 13.26
CA LEU A 363 13.08 -9.58 14.65
C LEU A 363 11.61 -9.29 15.03
N ASN A 364 10.70 -9.12 14.06
CA ASN A 364 9.26 -9.09 14.33
C ASN A 364 8.69 -10.49 14.63
N ALA A 365 9.23 -11.54 13.98
CA ALA A 365 8.77 -12.91 14.18
C ALA A 365 9.12 -13.46 15.58
N VAL A 366 10.13 -12.89 16.27
CA VAL A 366 10.43 -13.09 17.71
C VAL A 366 9.15 -12.96 18.55
N ILE A 367 8.34 -11.95 18.24
CA ILE A 367 7.13 -11.59 18.97
C ILE A 367 6.01 -12.60 18.74
N ASP A 368 5.81 -13.02 17.48
CA ASP A 368 4.86 -14.09 17.16
C ASP A 368 5.27 -15.43 17.80
N ILE A 369 6.56 -15.69 18.01
CA ILE A 369 7.07 -16.89 18.70
C ILE A 369 6.83 -16.80 20.22
N LEU A 370 7.18 -15.67 20.85
CA LEU A 370 6.92 -15.42 22.27
C LEU A 370 5.43 -15.48 22.59
N GLN A 371 4.59 -14.87 21.75
CA GLN A 371 3.13 -14.92 21.92
C GLN A 371 2.58 -16.34 21.77
N ARG A 372 3.07 -17.15 20.81
CA ARG A 372 2.71 -18.58 20.71
C ARG A 372 3.11 -19.38 21.94
N ARG A 373 4.28 -19.10 22.53
CA ARG A 373 4.71 -19.77 23.78
C ARG A 373 3.80 -19.40 24.95
N ALA A 374 3.43 -18.13 25.08
CA ALA A 374 2.45 -17.69 26.08
C ALA A 374 1.04 -18.24 25.82
N GLU A 375 0.61 -18.39 24.56
CA GLU A 375 -0.65 -19.07 24.20
C GLU A 375 -0.61 -20.55 24.60
N ALA A 376 0.46 -21.29 24.26
CA ALA A 376 0.61 -22.71 24.60
C ALA A 376 0.65 -22.98 26.12
N ILE A 377 1.24 -22.07 26.90
CA ILE A 377 1.26 -22.12 28.38
C ILE A 377 -0.17 -22.02 28.98
N ASN A 378 -1.18 -21.60 28.21
CA ASN A 378 -2.60 -21.56 28.64
C ASN A 378 -3.48 -22.68 28.05
N ASP A 379 -3.01 -23.42 27.04
CA ASP A 379 -3.77 -24.51 26.37
C ASP A 379 -3.46 -25.89 27.01
N ASP A 380 -2.26 -26.10 27.56
CA ASP A 380 -1.97 -27.23 28.45
C ASP A 380 -2.72 -27.07 29.79
N HIS A 381 -3.01 -28.18 30.48
CA HIS A 381 -3.50 -28.21 31.87
C HIS A 381 -2.41 -28.74 32.84
N PRO A 382 -1.33 -27.98 33.13
CA PRO A 382 -0.38 -28.32 34.19
C PRO A 382 -0.80 -27.72 35.54
N ASP A 383 -0.12 -28.11 36.61
CA ASP A 383 -0.22 -27.45 37.92
C ASP A 383 0.26 -25.99 37.85
N GLU A 384 -0.31 -25.12 38.70
CA GLU A 384 0.01 -23.67 38.71
C GLU A 384 1.52 -23.41 38.89
N GLU A 385 2.23 -24.24 39.66
CA GLU A 385 3.67 -24.09 39.91
C GLU A 385 4.49 -24.30 38.63
N THR A 386 4.16 -25.33 37.84
CA THR A 386 4.80 -25.57 36.53
C THR A 386 4.43 -24.48 35.52
N GLN A 387 3.24 -23.89 35.62
CA GLN A 387 2.85 -22.75 34.77
C GLN A 387 3.67 -21.49 35.12
N ARG A 388 3.92 -21.23 36.40
CA ARG A 388 4.75 -20.12 36.88
C ARG A 388 6.22 -20.29 36.49
N GLN A 389 6.81 -21.47 36.72
CA GLN A 389 8.18 -21.78 36.29
C GLN A 389 8.39 -21.53 34.78
N LYS A 390 7.45 -21.99 33.92
CA LYS A 390 7.47 -21.76 32.47
C LYS A 390 7.33 -20.27 32.05
N LEU A 391 6.84 -19.41 32.95
CA LEU A 391 6.71 -17.96 32.77
C LEU A 391 7.94 -17.21 33.31
N ASP A 392 8.46 -17.60 34.48
CA ASP A 392 9.70 -17.05 35.06
C ASP A 392 10.89 -17.31 34.12
N ASP A 393 10.99 -18.53 33.57
CA ASP A 393 11.88 -18.92 32.45
C ASP A 393 11.81 -17.96 31.26
N LEU A 394 10.59 -17.50 30.96
CA LEU A 394 10.30 -16.67 29.79
C LEU A 394 10.71 -15.22 30.05
N HIS A 395 10.44 -14.68 31.24
CA HIS A 395 10.91 -13.35 31.68
C HIS A 395 12.42 -13.29 31.80
N HIS A 396 13.07 -14.34 32.35
CA HIS A 396 14.53 -14.43 32.43
C HIS A 396 15.19 -14.38 31.04
N LEU A 397 14.65 -15.15 30.09
CA LEU A 397 15.09 -15.17 28.69
C LEU A 397 14.81 -13.84 27.95
N MET A 398 13.76 -13.09 28.32
CA MET A 398 13.55 -11.75 27.76
C MET A 398 14.60 -10.76 28.27
N ARG A 399 14.87 -10.75 29.58
CA ARG A 399 15.84 -9.85 30.22
C ARG A 399 17.27 -10.12 29.70
N SER A 400 17.69 -11.38 29.57
CA SER A 400 19.03 -11.72 29.04
C SER A 400 19.26 -11.31 27.59
N LEU A 401 18.18 -11.10 26.81
CA LEU A 401 18.24 -10.64 25.43
C LEU A 401 18.07 -9.11 25.28
N HIS A 402 17.71 -8.38 26.34
CA HIS A 402 17.47 -6.93 26.29
C HIS A 402 18.73 -6.15 25.91
N ASP A 403 19.79 -6.23 26.72
CA ASP A 403 21.01 -5.44 26.54
C ASP A 403 21.74 -5.75 25.22
N PRO A 404 21.88 -7.02 24.78
CA PRO A 404 22.39 -7.34 23.44
C PRO A 404 21.54 -6.74 22.32
N PHE A 405 20.20 -6.74 22.46
CA PHE A 405 19.31 -6.12 21.47
C PHE A 405 19.49 -4.60 21.43
N ALA A 406 19.50 -3.93 22.58
CA ALA A 406 19.63 -2.47 22.69
C ALA A 406 20.97 -1.96 22.14
N MET A 407 22.09 -2.63 22.48
CA MET A 407 23.43 -2.29 21.99
C MET A 407 23.52 -2.36 20.45
N MET A 408 23.02 -3.46 19.86
CA MET A 408 23.04 -3.64 18.41
C MET A 408 22.00 -2.75 17.70
N SER A 409 20.83 -2.50 18.31
CA SER A 409 19.81 -1.55 17.85
C SER A 409 20.37 -0.13 17.71
N SER A 410 21.11 0.36 18.71
CA SER A 410 21.79 1.66 18.61
C SER A 410 22.86 1.66 17.52
N SER A 411 23.73 0.65 17.51
CA SER A 411 24.86 0.56 16.57
C SER A 411 24.40 0.50 15.10
N ILE A 412 23.34 -0.24 14.79
CA ILE A 412 22.71 -0.25 13.45
C ILE A 412 22.05 1.11 13.14
N GLY A 413 21.48 1.78 14.14
CA GLY A 413 20.97 3.15 14.01
C GLY A 413 22.05 4.21 13.74
N GLU A 414 23.24 4.06 14.31
CA GLU A 414 24.44 4.85 14.01
C GLU A 414 24.91 4.60 12.57
N ALA A 415 24.96 3.34 12.14
CA ALA A 415 25.36 2.96 10.78
C ALA A 415 24.41 3.53 9.71
N PHE A 416 23.09 3.52 9.93
CA PHE A 416 22.14 4.16 9.01
C PHE A 416 22.32 5.69 9.00
N GLN A 417 22.62 6.33 10.13
CA GLN A 417 22.94 7.75 10.17
C GLN A 417 24.23 8.06 9.39
N HIS A 418 25.27 7.23 9.50
CA HIS A 418 26.48 7.36 8.69
C HIS A 418 26.13 7.33 7.19
N VAL A 419 25.37 6.32 6.73
CA VAL A 419 24.97 6.18 5.32
C VAL A 419 24.16 7.39 4.82
N LEU A 420 23.25 7.91 5.65
CA LEU A 420 22.45 9.10 5.33
C LEU A 420 23.30 10.38 5.19
N LEU A 421 24.33 10.54 6.02
CA LEU A 421 25.27 11.66 5.96
C LEU A 421 26.24 11.52 4.78
N THR A 422 26.83 10.34 4.60
CA THR A 422 27.80 10.05 3.54
C THR A 422 27.19 10.19 2.14
N PHE A 423 25.92 9.83 1.92
CA PHE A 423 25.22 10.08 0.65
C PHE A 423 24.52 11.46 0.56
N GLU A 424 24.70 12.36 1.54
CA GLU A 424 24.04 13.68 1.62
C GLU A 424 22.48 13.62 1.60
N LEU A 425 21.90 12.48 2.01
CA LEU A 425 20.45 12.25 2.03
C LEU A 425 19.77 13.02 3.17
N THR A 426 20.49 13.26 4.26
CA THR A 426 20.13 14.21 5.33
C THR A 426 21.10 15.37 5.37
N LYS A 427 20.66 16.52 5.89
CA LYS A 427 21.59 17.60 6.25
C LYS A 427 22.32 17.19 7.53
N PRO A 428 23.63 17.47 7.66
CA PRO A 428 24.33 17.26 8.92
C PRO A 428 23.65 18.04 10.05
N PRO A 429 23.64 17.52 11.29
CA PRO A 429 23.11 18.24 12.43
C PRO A 429 23.85 19.57 12.55
N LYS A 430 23.10 20.67 12.76
CA LYS A 430 23.73 21.97 13.04
C LYS A 430 24.56 21.82 14.33
N LYS A 431 25.90 21.99 14.26
CA LYS A 431 26.75 22.05 15.46
C LYS A 431 26.08 22.98 16.47
N LYS A 432 25.75 22.48 17.67
CA LYS A 432 25.31 23.33 18.79
C LYS A 432 26.44 24.32 19.07
N LYS A 433 26.13 25.61 19.13
CA LYS A 433 27.14 26.64 19.45
C LYS A 433 27.37 26.63 20.97
N LYS A 434 28.55 26.14 21.38
CA LYS A 434 29.03 26.02 22.77
C LYS A 434 28.27 24.97 23.61
N SER A 435 28.89 24.26 24.56
CA SER A 435 30.31 24.20 24.95
C SER A 435 30.65 22.85 25.57
N GLN A 436 31.66 22.18 25.03
CA GLN A 436 32.51 21.14 25.62
C GLN A 436 33.72 21.01 24.69
N ASP A 437 34.88 20.63 25.23
CA ASP A 437 36.16 20.81 24.56
C ASP A 437 36.41 19.78 23.44
N GLU A 438 36.92 20.25 22.29
CA GLU A 438 37.19 19.38 21.12
C GLU A 438 38.43 18.48 21.33
N GLU A 439 39.07 18.50 22.51
CA GLU A 439 40.14 17.60 22.94
C GLU A 439 39.70 16.54 23.98
N SER A 440 38.46 16.59 24.50
CA SER A 440 37.98 15.64 25.53
C SER A 440 37.24 14.41 24.98
N SER A 441 37.05 14.30 23.67
CA SER A 441 36.40 13.17 23.00
C SER A 441 37.40 12.40 22.11
N GLY A 442 38.26 11.61 22.75
CA GLY A 442 39.20 10.72 22.04
C GLY A 442 38.49 9.52 21.40
N ASP A 443 38.90 9.17 20.18
CA ASP A 443 38.63 7.94 19.41
C ASP A 443 37.18 7.40 19.25
N GLU A 444 36.14 8.08 19.77
CA GLU A 444 34.76 7.77 19.37
C GLU A 444 34.49 8.17 17.92
N ALA A 445 34.68 7.22 17.00
CA ALA A 445 34.43 7.36 15.57
C ALA A 445 32.94 7.63 15.28
N ALA A 446 32.56 8.91 15.27
CA ALA A 446 31.17 9.35 15.10
C ALA A 446 30.63 9.14 13.66
N PRO A 447 29.30 8.98 13.47
CA PRO A 447 28.69 8.85 12.14
C PRO A 447 29.09 9.96 11.15
N GLY A 448 29.59 9.56 9.98
CA GLY A 448 30.13 10.44 8.93
C GLY A 448 31.65 10.58 8.90
N THR A 449 32.37 10.25 9.99
CA THR A 449 33.85 10.20 10.04
C THR A 449 34.40 9.04 9.18
N PRO A 450 35.67 9.12 8.70
CA PRO A 450 36.23 8.07 7.84
C PRO A 450 36.52 6.74 8.58
N GLY A 451 36.82 6.77 9.88
CA GLY A 451 37.08 5.55 10.68
C GLY A 451 35.82 4.80 11.13
N PHE A 452 34.62 5.35 10.88
CA PHE A 452 33.36 4.77 11.36
C PHE A 452 33.15 3.32 10.91
N ALA A 453 33.52 2.97 9.67
CA ALA A 453 33.31 1.62 9.12
C ALA A 453 34.11 0.55 9.88
N GLU A 454 35.34 0.87 10.28
CA GLU A 454 36.23 -0.02 11.03
C GLU A 454 35.77 -0.18 12.48
N ALA A 455 35.43 0.94 13.14
CA ALA A 455 34.86 0.93 14.48
C ALA A 455 33.51 0.19 14.56
N PHE A 456 32.63 0.37 13.56
CA PHE A 456 31.36 -0.34 13.48
C PHE A 456 31.55 -1.84 13.22
N LYS A 457 32.54 -2.23 12.40
CA LYS A 457 32.93 -3.65 12.26
C LYS A 457 33.41 -4.22 13.60
N ALA A 458 34.28 -3.51 14.32
CA ALA A 458 34.78 -3.96 15.62
C ALA A 458 33.63 -4.15 16.64
N LYS A 459 32.61 -3.28 16.65
CA LYS A 459 31.38 -3.47 17.46
C LYS A 459 30.62 -4.77 17.08
N ILE A 460 30.55 -5.12 15.79
CA ILE A 460 29.89 -6.35 15.31
C ILE A 460 30.71 -7.60 15.67
N ASP A 461 32.03 -7.56 15.45
CA ASP A 461 32.93 -8.68 15.75
C ASP A 461 32.93 -8.97 17.26
N LEU A 462 33.02 -7.93 18.12
CA LEU A 462 32.90 -8.06 19.57
C LEU A 462 31.56 -8.65 20.01
N PHE A 463 30.44 -8.25 19.39
CA PHE A 463 29.13 -8.85 19.65
C PHE A 463 29.11 -10.35 19.30
N TYR A 464 29.78 -10.76 18.22
CA TYR A 464 29.91 -12.16 17.82
C TYR A 464 30.85 -12.97 18.73
N GLU A 465 31.85 -12.34 19.34
CA GLU A 465 32.71 -12.98 20.35
C GLU A 465 32.00 -13.13 21.71
N ASN A 466 31.27 -12.11 22.16
CA ASN A 466 30.48 -12.14 23.40
C ASN A 466 29.43 -13.27 23.39
N LYS A 467 28.92 -13.69 22.23
CA LYS A 467 28.08 -14.89 22.08
C LYS A 467 28.73 -16.15 22.69
N LYS A 468 30.05 -16.31 22.61
CA LYS A 468 30.75 -17.46 23.21
C LYS A 468 30.76 -17.40 24.74
N GLN A 469 30.68 -16.21 25.32
CA GLN A 469 30.57 -16.00 26.78
C GLN A 469 29.12 -16.25 27.22
N GLY A 470 28.14 -15.58 26.60
CA GLY A 470 26.71 -15.79 26.91
C GLY A 470 26.25 -17.24 26.74
N ALA A 471 26.81 -17.98 25.76
CA ALA A 471 26.55 -19.41 25.64
C ALA A 471 27.11 -20.24 26.82
N ARG A 472 28.29 -19.88 27.37
CA ARG A 472 28.85 -20.51 28.58
C ARG A 472 28.02 -20.16 29.82
N ASP A 473 27.63 -18.89 29.97
CA ASP A 473 26.81 -18.41 31.09
C ASP A 473 25.41 -19.04 31.09
N TRP A 474 24.84 -19.31 29.91
CA TRP A 474 23.61 -20.08 29.78
C TRP A 474 23.81 -21.54 30.25
N CYS A 475 24.94 -22.18 29.89
CA CYS A 475 25.22 -23.56 30.29
C CYS A 475 25.41 -23.72 31.80
N THR A 476 26.18 -22.83 32.45
CA THR A 476 26.35 -22.84 33.91
C THR A 476 25.02 -22.63 34.63
N THR A 477 24.20 -21.67 34.16
CA THR A 477 22.85 -21.41 34.69
C THR A 477 21.92 -22.63 34.62
N HIS A 478 22.03 -23.46 33.58
CA HIS A 478 21.18 -24.65 33.38
C HIS A 478 21.79 -25.95 33.93
N ASN A 479 22.89 -25.87 34.69
CA ASN A 479 23.68 -27.00 35.20
C ASN A 479 24.14 -27.96 34.09
N ILE A 480 24.64 -27.42 32.98
CA ILE A 480 25.27 -28.19 31.89
C ILE A 480 26.79 -28.00 32.01
N ASN A 481 27.48 -29.00 32.55
CA ASN A 481 28.95 -28.99 32.63
C ASN A 481 29.56 -28.90 31.22
N MET A 482 30.62 -28.09 31.09
CA MET A 482 31.47 -27.99 29.91
C MET A 482 32.93 -28.25 30.31
N ALA A 483 33.70 -28.87 29.42
CA ALA A 483 35.16 -28.80 29.48
C ALA A 483 35.63 -27.40 29.02
N ASN A 484 36.84 -27.01 29.39
CA ASN A 484 37.33 -25.64 29.15
C ASN A 484 37.52 -25.29 27.66
N ASP A 485 37.77 -26.28 26.81
CA ASP A 485 38.00 -26.12 25.37
C ASP A 485 36.86 -26.67 24.50
N PHE A 486 36.61 -25.97 23.39
CA PHE A 486 35.56 -26.31 22.41
C PHE A 486 35.97 -27.43 21.42
N SER A 487 37.14 -28.07 21.60
CA SER A 487 37.73 -29.04 20.67
C SER A 487 37.45 -30.50 21.00
N ASP A 488 37.18 -30.85 22.25
CA ASP A 488 37.22 -32.24 22.71
C ASP A 488 35.84 -32.89 22.62
N ALA A 489 35.70 -33.81 21.66
CA ALA A 489 34.43 -34.36 21.20
C ALA A 489 33.87 -35.53 22.04
N SER A 490 34.07 -35.52 23.37
CA SER A 490 33.61 -36.60 24.26
C SER A 490 32.81 -36.06 25.44
N PHE A 491 31.46 -36.07 25.33
CA PHE A 491 30.58 -35.56 26.39
C PHE A 491 29.32 -36.40 26.61
N ILE A 492 29.41 -37.40 27.49
CA ILE A 492 28.33 -37.90 28.38
C ILE A 492 28.99 -38.77 29.46
N GLN A 493 28.67 -38.51 30.74
CA GLN A 493 28.74 -39.54 31.78
C GLN A 493 27.32 -40.12 31.97
N PRO A 494 27.15 -41.43 32.17
CA PRO A 494 25.84 -42.08 32.27
C PRO A 494 25.19 -41.84 33.64
N GLY A 495 24.73 -40.61 33.90
CA GLY A 495 24.07 -40.21 35.15
C GLY A 495 22.85 -39.30 34.96
N ASP A 496 22.92 -38.29 34.07
CA ASP A 496 21.87 -37.26 33.93
C ASP A 496 20.64 -37.73 33.14
N ILE A 497 19.79 -38.53 33.79
CA ILE A 497 18.42 -38.81 33.32
C ILE A 497 17.50 -37.61 33.66
N ARG A 498 17.78 -36.45 33.04
CA ARG A 498 16.81 -35.34 33.00
C ARG A 498 15.61 -35.74 32.14
N SER A 499 14.42 -35.24 32.45
CA SER A 499 13.23 -35.63 31.68
C SER A 499 13.36 -35.20 30.21
N MET A 500 12.79 -35.99 29.29
CA MET A 500 12.89 -35.72 27.86
C MET A 500 12.27 -34.35 27.48
N ASP A 501 11.28 -33.89 28.23
CA ASP A 501 10.59 -32.62 27.97
C ASP A 501 11.31 -31.41 28.59
N GLU A 502 12.08 -31.56 29.68
CA GLU A 502 13.07 -30.54 30.10
C GLU A 502 14.12 -30.33 29.00
N ARG A 503 14.72 -31.42 28.50
CA ARG A 503 15.78 -31.35 27.47
C ARG A 503 15.26 -30.67 26.20
N GLU A 504 14.03 -31.00 25.76
CA GLU A 504 13.39 -30.33 24.63
C GLU A 504 13.02 -28.86 24.94
N THR A 505 12.70 -28.50 26.18
CA THR A 505 12.41 -27.12 26.59
C THR A 505 13.67 -26.24 26.58
N ASN A 506 14.77 -26.73 27.15
CA ASN A 506 16.05 -26.01 27.20
C ASN A 506 16.62 -25.83 25.77
N GLN A 507 16.54 -26.85 24.93
CA GLN A 507 16.95 -26.78 23.52
C GLN A 507 16.13 -25.76 22.72
N ARG A 508 14.83 -25.60 23.00
CA ARG A 508 13.98 -24.55 22.40
C ARG A 508 14.35 -23.15 22.90
N GLN A 509 14.70 -22.98 24.18
CA GLN A 509 15.22 -21.70 24.71
C GLN A 509 16.54 -21.32 24.03
N LEU A 510 17.47 -22.26 23.93
CA LEU A 510 18.74 -22.09 23.22
C LEU A 510 18.51 -21.68 21.76
N PHE A 511 17.71 -22.42 21.00
CA PHE A 511 17.43 -22.07 19.59
C PHE A 511 16.78 -20.68 19.45
N PHE A 512 15.99 -20.24 20.41
CA PHE A 512 15.38 -18.91 20.41
C PHE A 512 16.41 -17.80 20.69
N ALA A 513 17.31 -17.98 21.66
CA ALA A 513 18.41 -17.04 21.90
C ALA A 513 19.30 -16.91 20.66
N LEU A 514 19.72 -18.05 20.09
CA LEU A 514 20.49 -18.12 18.85
C LEU A 514 19.76 -17.48 17.66
N TYR A 515 18.43 -17.55 17.60
CA TYR A 515 17.62 -16.88 16.58
C TYR A 515 17.73 -15.36 16.68
N VAL A 516 17.61 -14.80 17.89
CA VAL A 516 17.70 -13.35 18.11
C VAL A 516 19.12 -12.85 17.83
N GLU A 517 20.13 -13.49 18.41
CA GLU A 517 21.55 -13.20 18.18
C GLU A 517 21.92 -13.25 16.70
N TYR A 518 21.56 -14.34 16.00
CA TYR A 518 21.89 -14.53 14.59
C TYR A 518 21.27 -13.43 13.72
N LEU A 519 20.02 -13.04 13.97
CA LEU A 519 19.37 -11.98 13.20
C LEU A 519 19.93 -10.59 13.52
N LEU A 520 20.29 -10.31 14.78
CA LEU A 520 20.97 -9.07 15.18
C LEU A 520 22.35 -8.96 14.51
N HIS A 521 23.18 -10.00 14.62
CA HIS A 521 24.49 -10.07 13.97
C HIS A 521 24.40 -9.94 12.44
N ARG A 522 23.47 -10.66 11.79
CA ARG A 522 23.25 -10.54 10.34
C ARG A 522 22.69 -9.18 9.91
N ALA A 523 21.87 -8.52 10.73
CA ALA A 523 21.43 -7.15 10.48
C ALA A 523 22.61 -6.16 10.58
N GLY A 524 23.51 -6.36 11.54
CA GLY A 524 24.78 -5.64 11.66
C GLY A 524 25.64 -5.78 10.40
N LEU A 525 25.91 -7.02 9.96
CA LEU A 525 26.67 -7.28 8.73
C LEU A 525 26.02 -6.68 7.47
N ALA A 526 24.70 -6.80 7.31
CA ALA A 526 24.00 -6.19 6.18
C ALA A 526 24.02 -4.65 6.22
N ALA A 527 24.08 -4.05 7.41
CA ALA A 527 24.29 -2.62 7.58
C ALA A 527 25.75 -2.22 7.30
N LEU A 528 26.71 -3.07 7.63
CA LEU A 528 28.13 -2.87 7.33
C LEU A 528 28.38 -2.88 5.81
N ASP A 529 27.79 -3.82 5.05
CA ASP A 529 27.83 -3.82 3.59
C ASP A 529 27.32 -2.49 2.99
N LEU A 530 26.26 -1.92 3.58
CA LEU A 530 25.69 -0.64 3.17
C LEU A 530 26.59 0.56 3.52
N VAL A 531 27.31 0.51 4.65
CA VAL A 531 28.32 1.50 5.06
C VAL A 531 29.55 1.43 4.15
N LEU A 532 30.10 0.23 3.93
CA LEU A 532 31.27 0.01 3.06
C LEU A 532 30.99 0.48 1.63
N TYR A 533 29.81 0.16 1.08
CA TYR A 533 29.39 0.68 -0.24
C TYR A 533 29.16 2.20 -0.24
N ALA A 534 28.75 2.80 0.86
CA ALA A 534 28.63 4.25 0.99
C ALA A 534 30.01 4.94 0.95
N ASP A 535 31.00 4.43 1.70
CA ASP A 535 32.34 4.99 1.73
C ASP A 535 33.15 4.66 0.46
N GLU A 536 32.99 3.48 -0.16
CA GLU A 536 33.58 3.15 -1.48
C GLU A 536 33.21 4.23 -2.53
N ARG A 537 31.93 4.62 -2.59
CA ARG A 537 31.43 5.62 -3.56
C ARG A 537 31.86 7.05 -3.23
N LYS A 538 32.14 7.35 -1.95
CA LYS A 538 32.68 8.62 -1.45
C LYS A 538 34.19 8.73 -1.76
N GLN A 539 34.96 7.67 -1.54
CA GLN A 539 36.37 7.56 -1.89
C GLN A 539 36.58 7.63 -3.41
N ALA A 540 35.83 6.83 -4.19
CA ALA A 540 35.83 6.83 -5.66
C ALA A 540 35.39 8.17 -6.29
N GLY A 541 34.91 9.12 -5.49
CA GLY A 541 34.70 10.50 -5.90
C GLY A 541 33.42 10.75 -6.70
N THR A 542 32.51 9.78 -6.82
CA THR A 542 31.17 9.96 -7.43
C THR A 542 30.49 11.24 -6.90
N LEU A 543 30.54 11.43 -5.58
CA LEU A 543 29.87 12.54 -4.89
C LEU A 543 30.53 13.91 -5.11
N LYS A 544 31.74 13.97 -5.68
CA LYS A 544 32.52 15.22 -5.81
C LYS A 544 32.07 16.13 -6.97
N LYS A 545 31.31 15.63 -7.95
CA LYS A 545 30.86 16.41 -9.12
C LYS A 545 29.38 16.16 -9.47
N THR A 546 28.63 17.23 -9.68
CA THR A 546 27.29 17.16 -10.28
C THR A 546 27.41 16.92 -11.79
N LYS A 547 26.69 15.92 -12.31
CA LYS A 547 26.67 15.54 -13.73
C LYS A 547 25.26 15.75 -14.30
N LEU A 548 25.16 16.08 -15.60
CA LEU A 548 23.90 15.94 -16.35
C LEU A 548 23.74 14.46 -16.75
N ILE A 549 22.65 13.83 -16.31
CA ILE A 549 22.41 12.40 -16.49
C ILE A 549 21.17 12.22 -17.38
N ILE A 550 21.42 11.81 -18.62
CA ILE A 550 20.42 11.60 -19.67
C ILE A 550 20.07 10.10 -19.74
N PRO A 551 18.78 9.71 -19.87
CA PRO A 551 18.40 8.31 -20.00
C PRO A 551 18.91 7.72 -21.32
N ARG A 552 19.57 6.56 -21.25
CA ARG A 552 20.17 5.89 -22.42
C ARG A 552 19.08 5.56 -23.46
N ALA A 553 19.31 5.86 -24.74
CA ALA A 553 18.28 5.73 -25.79
C ALA A 553 17.63 4.32 -25.90
N LYS A 554 18.38 3.25 -25.56
CA LYS A 554 17.84 1.88 -25.47
C LYS A 554 16.70 1.77 -24.42
N THR A 555 16.83 2.44 -23.28
CA THR A 555 15.81 2.51 -22.21
C THR A 555 14.56 3.26 -22.69
N LEU A 556 14.74 4.36 -23.44
CA LEU A 556 13.62 5.15 -23.96
C LEU A 556 12.85 4.41 -25.05
N ARG A 557 13.55 3.73 -25.98
CA ARG A 557 12.92 2.84 -26.98
C ARG A 557 12.19 1.66 -26.34
N LYS A 558 12.74 1.09 -25.26
CA LYS A 558 12.10 0.04 -24.44
C LYS A 558 10.81 0.56 -23.79
N TRP A 559 10.85 1.76 -23.22
CA TRP A 559 9.67 2.40 -22.61
C TRP A 559 8.56 2.68 -23.62
N VAL A 560 8.86 3.25 -24.81
CA VAL A 560 7.84 3.44 -25.87
C VAL A 560 7.23 2.11 -26.29
N ARG A 561 8.03 1.05 -26.43
CA ARG A 561 7.52 -0.30 -26.74
C ARG A 561 6.61 -0.86 -25.63
N ALA A 562 6.93 -0.62 -24.36
CA ALA A 562 6.09 -1.04 -23.23
C ALA A 562 4.77 -0.25 -23.14
N ALA A 563 4.79 1.04 -23.48
CA ALA A 563 3.60 1.89 -23.47
C ALA A 563 2.55 1.44 -24.50
N PHE A 564 2.96 1.12 -25.72
CA PHE A 564 2.05 0.80 -26.83
C PHE A 564 1.94 -0.71 -27.19
N GLY A 565 2.83 -1.56 -26.69
CA GLY A 565 2.85 -2.99 -26.98
C GLY A 565 2.17 -3.88 -25.94
N LYS A 566 1.94 -5.14 -26.33
CA LYS A 566 1.90 -6.27 -25.37
C LYS A 566 3.32 -6.53 -24.86
N GLU A 567 3.43 -7.08 -23.65
CA GLU A 567 4.69 -7.18 -22.91
C GLU A 567 5.62 -8.28 -23.44
N ASP A 568 6.55 -7.92 -24.32
CA ASP A 568 7.71 -8.77 -24.62
C ASP A 568 8.83 -8.59 -23.60
N LYS A 569 8.81 -9.50 -22.62
CA LYS A 569 9.91 -10.00 -21.77
C LYS A 569 11.12 -9.09 -21.55
N SER A 570 11.16 -8.50 -20.36
CA SER A 570 12.40 -8.25 -19.62
C SER A 570 12.09 -8.19 -18.13
N ASP A 571 12.84 -8.90 -17.31
CA ASP A 571 12.44 -9.21 -15.92
C ASP A 571 12.32 -7.98 -15.01
N ASP A 572 13.08 -6.91 -15.31
CA ASP A 572 13.12 -5.65 -14.54
C ASP A 572 11.84 -4.80 -14.60
N ASP A 573 10.95 -4.97 -15.60
CA ASP A 573 9.75 -4.12 -15.76
C ASP A 573 8.43 -4.85 -15.42
N GLN A 574 8.46 -6.17 -15.16
CA GLN A 574 7.25 -6.99 -14.91
C GLN A 574 6.49 -6.56 -13.63
N TYR A 575 7.13 -5.81 -12.73
CA TYR A 575 6.54 -5.25 -11.50
C TYR A 575 5.35 -4.29 -11.72
N THR A 576 5.18 -3.71 -12.91
CA THR A 576 4.27 -2.55 -13.10
C THR A 576 3.01 -2.81 -13.94
N ALA A 577 2.91 -3.97 -14.60
CA ALA A 577 1.76 -4.31 -15.45
C ALA A 577 0.88 -5.42 -14.85
N ASP A 578 1.50 -6.39 -14.15
CA ASP A 578 0.81 -7.51 -13.50
C ASP A 578 0.12 -7.11 -12.18
N MET A 579 0.34 -5.87 -11.71
CA MET A 579 -0.31 -5.22 -10.57
C MET A 579 -1.63 -4.52 -10.95
N ASP A 580 -1.82 -4.24 -12.25
CA ASP A 580 -2.90 -3.40 -12.80
C ASP A 580 -4.13 -4.22 -13.24
N SER A 581 -4.03 -5.56 -13.25
CA SER A 581 -5.12 -6.49 -13.60
C SER A 581 -5.54 -7.37 -12.41
N SER A 582 -6.46 -6.89 -11.57
CA SER A 582 -7.05 -7.59 -10.41
C SER A 582 -8.00 -8.74 -10.81
N GLY A 583 -7.49 -9.67 -11.64
CA GLY A 583 -8.26 -10.68 -12.34
C GLY A 583 -7.48 -11.98 -12.51
N SER A 584 -7.06 -12.57 -11.38
CA SER A 584 -6.51 -13.94 -11.28
C SER A 584 -5.47 -14.33 -12.34
N ARG A 585 -4.49 -13.43 -12.61
CA ARG A 585 -3.23 -13.83 -13.23
C ARG A 585 -2.31 -14.46 -12.19
N LEU A 586 -2.66 -15.72 -11.90
CA LEU A 586 -1.86 -16.68 -11.17
C LEU A 586 -0.42 -16.66 -11.72
N LEU A 587 0.54 -16.59 -10.82
CA LEU A 587 1.89 -16.12 -11.12
C LEU A 587 2.77 -17.19 -11.81
N ASP A 588 3.43 -16.77 -12.89
CA ASP A 588 4.24 -17.59 -13.79
C ASP A 588 5.75 -17.49 -13.46
N LEU A 589 6.27 -18.47 -12.69
CA LEU A 589 7.70 -18.78 -12.53
C LEU A 589 7.92 -20.30 -12.57
N GLY A 590 8.95 -20.77 -13.27
CA GLY A 590 9.20 -22.20 -13.55
C GLY A 590 9.37 -22.43 -15.05
N GLN A 591 8.60 -23.34 -15.65
CA GLN A 591 8.67 -23.66 -17.09
C GLN A 591 7.51 -23.16 -17.99
N SER A 592 6.45 -22.45 -17.59
CA SER A 592 6.13 -21.62 -16.41
C SER A 592 6.99 -20.36 -16.19
N TYR A 593 7.90 -20.02 -17.11
CA TYR A 593 8.32 -18.63 -17.36
C TYR A 593 7.88 -18.21 -18.78
N GLY A 594 6.75 -18.77 -19.22
CA GLY A 594 6.21 -18.68 -20.57
C GLY A 594 4.77 -19.15 -20.56
N LYS A 595 3.95 -18.58 -21.46
CA LYS A 595 2.49 -18.75 -21.55
C LYS A 595 2.02 -20.09 -20.99
N ARG A 596 1.23 -20.03 -19.90
CA ARG A 596 0.44 -21.15 -19.35
C ARG A 596 -0.04 -22.06 -20.47
N LYS A 597 0.37 -23.33 -20.42
CA LYS A 597 -0.12 -24.39 -21.33
C LYS A 597 -1.63 -24.48 -21.15
N ASP A 598 -2.41 -23.99 -22.13
CA ASP A 598 -3.87 -24.18 -22.12
C ASP A 598 -4.11 -25.69 -22.29
N PRO A 599 -4.85 -26.36 -21.37
CA PRO A 599 -4.90 -27.82 -21.31
C PRO A 599 -5.61 -28.46 -22.50
N GLU A 600 -6.40 -27.68 -23.23
CA GLU A 600 -7.22 -28.10 -24.37
C GLU A 600 -6.49 -27.99 -25.72
N HIS A 601 -5.40 -27.22 -25.82
CA HIS A 601 -4.84 -26.80 -27.12
C HIS A 601 -3.30 -26.78 -27.13
N MET A 602 -2.70 -27.40 -28.15
CA MET A 602 -1.27 -27.31 -28.46
C MET A 602 -0.91 -26.00 -29.18
N PRO A 603 0.36 -25.55 -29.17
CA PRO A 603 0.77 -24.35 -29.90
C PRO A 603 0.53 -24.50 -31.42
N PRO A 604 0.02 -23.47 -32.11
CA PRO A 604 -0.33 -23.54 -33.53
C PRO A 604 0.93 -23.76 -34.39
N ARG A 605 0.87 -24.73 -35.28
CA ARG A 605 1.87 -25.02 -36.32
C ARG A 605 1.52 -24.36 -37.66
N ASN A 606 0.23 -24.27 -37.99
CA ASN A 606 -0.24 -23.74 -39.28
C ASN A 606 -0.79 -22.32 -39.20
N TRP A 607 -0.76 -21.59 -40.33
CA TRP A 607 -1.34 -20.24 -40.42
C TRP A 607 -2.84 -20.22 -40.13
N ARG A 608 -3.58 -21.26 -40.54
CA ARG A 608 -5.01 -21.44 -40.20
C ARG A 608 -5.25 -21.59 -38.70
N GLU A 609 -4.40 -22.34 -38.00
CA GLU A 609 -4.45 -22.48 -36.53
C GLU A 609 -4.08 -21.17 -35.83
N SER A 610 -3.13 -20.41 -36.39
CA SER A 610 -2.77 -19.07 -35.90
C SER A 610 -3.91 -18.05 -36.03
N ILE A 611 -4.69 -18.12 -37.13
CA ILE A 611 -5.94 -17.36 -37.28
C ILE A 611 -7.02 -17.87 -36.30
N GLY A 612 -7.14 -19.19 -36.12
CA GLY A 612 -8.04 -19.78 -35.11
C GLY A 612 -7.74 -19.29 -33.70
N GLU A 613 -6.46 -19.22 -33.32
CA GLU A 613 -5.99 -18.65 -32.05
C GLU A 613 -6.28 -17.14 -31.95
N MET A 614 -6.13 -16.39 -33.04
CA MET A 614 -6.53 -14.97 -33.10
C MET A 614 -8.04 -14.79 -32.89
N ILE A 615 -8.87 -15.66 -33.49
CA ILE A 615 -10.32 -15.67 -33.29
C ILE A 615 -10.66 -16.05 -31.84
N ARG A 616 -10.01 -17.09 -31.27
CA ARG A 616 -10.19 -17.52 -29.86
C ARG A 616 -9.84 -16.41 -28.86
N LEU A 617 -8.88 -15.54 -29.20
CA LEU A 617 -8.52 -14.38 -28.40
C LEU A 617 -9.61 -13.29 -28.37
N ILE A 618 -10.55 -13.24 -29.33
CA ILE A 618 -11.61 -12.22 -29.37
C ILE A 618 -12.67 -12.46 -28.27
N PRO A 619 -13.34 -13.63 -28.16
CA PRO A 619 -14.21 -13.92 -27.02
C PRO A 619 -13.48 -13.88 -25.67
N ARG A 620 -12.22 -14.33 -25.61
CA ARG A 620 -11.39 -14.26 -24.38
C ARG A 620 -11.09 -12.80 -23.97
N GLY A 621 -11.08 -11.87 -24.92
CA GLY A 621 -11.02 -10.43 -24.69
C GLY A 621 -12.35 -9.85 -24.18
N PHE A 622 -13.46 -10.14 -24.87
CA PHE A 622 -14.79 -9.66 -24.47
C PHE A 622 -15.26 -10.22 -23.11
N ARG A 623 -14.89 -11.45 -22.77
CA ARG A 623 -15.22 -12.11 -21.48
C ARG A 623 -14.25 -11.76 -20.33
N ASN A 624 -13.33 -10.81 -20.53
CA ASN A 624 -12.39 -10.37 -19.49
C ASN A 624 -13.05 -9.38 -18.51
N ASP A 625 -12.62 -9.37 -17.25
CA ASP A 625 -13.16 -8.47 -16.21
C ASP A 625 -13.00 -6.97 -16.57
N ALA A 626 -11.98 -6.63 -17.35
CA ALA A 626 -11.80 -5.27 -17.88
C ALA A 626 -12.87 -4.87 -18.91
N SER A 627 -13.32 -5.83 -19.72
CA SER A 627 -14.38 -5.63 -20.74
C SER A 627 -15.75 -5.50 -20.08
N SER A 628 -16.05 -6.34 -19.08
CA SER A 628 -17.32 -6.24 -18.34
C SER A 628 -17.44 -4.92 -17.56
N PHE A 629 -16.33 -4.36 -17.06
CA PHE A 629 -16.29 -3.00 -16.53
C PHE A 629 -16.55 -1.94 -17.62
N GLY A 630 -15.85 -2.00 -18.76
CA GLY A 630 -16.06 -1.07 -19.87
C GLY A 630 -17.51 -1.04 -20.36
N PHE A 631 -18.14 -2.22 -20.44
CA PHE A 631 -19.56 -2.39 -20.77
C PHE A 631 -20.49 -1.69 -19.78
N ARG A 632 -20.30 -1.85 -18.46
CA ARG A 632 -21.09 -1.14 -17.44
C ARG A 632 -20.98 0.38 -17.56
N VAL A 633 -19.76 0.91 -17.72
CA VAL A 633 -19.54 2.36 -17.89
C VAL A 633 -20.22 2.87 -19.16
N THR A 634 -20.22 2.07 -20.23
CA THR A 634 -20.89 2.39 -21.50
C THR A 634 -22.40 2.53 -21.31
N TRP A 635 -23.07 1.54 -20.71
CA TRP A 635 -24.52 1.60 -20.47
C TRP A 635 -24.93 2.69 -19.47
N ALA A 636 -24.14 2.89 -18.42
CA ALA A 636 -24.33 4.01 -17.49
C ALA A 636 -24.28 5.36 -18.23
N THR A 637 -23.27 5.55 -19.10
CA THR A 637 -23.13 6.77 -19.91
C THR A 637 -24.32 6.91 -20.88
N MET A 638 -24.71 5.83 -21.56
CA MET A 638 -25.83 5.84 -22.50
C MET A 638 -27.19 6.09 -21.87
N SER A 639 -27.42 5.66 -20.63
CA SER A 639 -28.67 5.95 -19.91
C SER A 639 -28.88 7.45 -19.63
N VAL A 640 -27.82 8.26 -19.65
CA VAL A 640 -27.90 9.73 -19.66
C VAL A 640 -27.89 10.27 -21.11
N ALA A 641 -27.07 9.67 -21.99
CA ALA A 641 -26.89 10.16 -23.37
C ALA A 641 -28.11 9.98 -24.27
N ILE A 642 -28.97 8.98 -24.02
CA ILE A 642 -30.19 8.76 -24.82
C ILE A 642 -31.14 9.98 -24.81
N ILE A 643 -31.13 10.75 -23.71
CA ILE A 643 -31.88 12.00 -23.55
C ILE A 643 -31.34 13.10 -24.49
N CYS A 644 -30.09 13.01 -24.96
CA CYS A 644 -29.49 13.91 -25.94
C CYS A 644 -29.79 13.52 -27.40
N PHE A 645 -30.10 12.25 -27.67
CA PHE A 645 -30.23 11.71 -29.02
C PHE A 645 -31.68 11.52 -29.49
N LEU A 646 -32.67 11.75 -28.61
CA LEU A 646 -34.10 11.68 -28.91
C LEU A 646 -34.68 13.09 -29.13
N GLU A 647 -35.55 13.22 -30.14
CA GLU A 647 -36.13 14.50 -30.59
C GLU A 647 -36.79 15.31 -29.46
N ALA A 648 -37.74 14.69 -28.75
CA ALA A 648 -38.52 15.35 -27.70
C ALA A 648 -37.67 15.81 -26.50
N THR A 649 -36.49 15.21 -26.28
CA THR A 649 -35.68 15.43 -25.06
C THR A 649 -34.31 16.06 -25.31
N GLN A 650 -33.81 16.12 -26.55
CA GLN A 650 -32.53 16.79 -26.87
C GLN A 650 -32.53 18.26 -26.43
N SER A 651 -33.63 18.99 -26.63
CA SER A 651 -33.73 20.39 -26.19
C SER A 651 -33.71 20.54 -24.65
N PHE A 652 -34.30 19.58 -23.93
CA PHE A 652 -34.27 19.50 -22.46
C PHE A 652 -32.84 19.16 -21.96
N PHE A 653 -32.19 18.18 -22.59
CA PHE A 653 -30.81 17.79 -22.27
C PHE A 653 -29.83 18.97 -22.32
N LEU A 654 -29.94 19.78 -23.38
CA LEU A 654 -29.10 20.96 -23.60
C LEU A 654 -29.44 22.05 -22.58
N LYS A 655 -30.71 22.45 -22.46
CA LYS A 655 -31.16 23.50 -21.51
C LYS A 655 -30.73 23.22 -20.07
N HIS A 656 -30.92 21.99 -19.59
CA HIS A 656 -30.55 21.57 -18.23
C HIS A 656 -29.10 21.06 -18.10
N ARG A 657 -28.27 21.23 -19.14
CA ARG A 657 -26.82 20.99 -19.14
C ARG A 657 -26.43 19.56 -18.69
N LEU A 658 -27.25 18.55 -19.04
CA LEU A 658 -27.07 17.14 -18.64
C LEU A 658 -25.79 16.48 -19.17
N LEU A 659 -25.09 17.14 -20.11
CA LEU A 659 -23.69 16.88 -20.46
C LEU A 659 -22.81 16.59 -19.24
N TRP A 660 -23.01 17.33 -18.14
CA TRP A 660 -22.20 17.19 -16.92
C TRP A 660 -22.58 15.98 -16.07
N ALA A 661 -23.85 15.59 -16.05
CA ALA A 661 -24.26 14.31 -15.49
C ALA A 661 -23.60 13.16 -16.26
N MET A 662 -23.56 13.25 -17.60
CA MET A 662 -22.91 12.25 -18.45
C MET A 662 -21.39 12.18 -18.21
N ILE A 663 -20.70 13.32 -18.14
CA ILE A 663 -19.25 13.39 -17.84
C ILE A 663 -18.91 12.81 -16.46
N MET A 664 -19.79 12.99 -15.47
CA MET A 664 -19.57 12.44 -14.12
C MET A 664 -19.64 10.92 -14.06
N VAL A 665 -20.32 10.23 -14.98
CA VAL A 665 -20.40 8.75 -15.00
C VAL A 665 -19.01 8.08 -15.15
N PRO A 666 -18.24 8.29 -16.24
CA PRO A 666 -16.92 7.67 -16.37
C PRO A 666 -15.93 8.18 -15.32
N ILE A 667 -16.05 9.41 -14.82
CA ILE A 667 -15.21 9.95 -13.72
C ILE A 667 -15.53 9.24 -12.39
N SER A 668 -16.76 8.81 -12.17
CA SER A 668 -17.22 8.30 -10.87
C SER A 668 -17.09 6.78 -10.70
N MET A 669 -17.38 6.00 -11.74
CA MET A 669 -17.39 4.53 -11.64
C MET A 669 -16.00 3.94 -11.37
N THR A 670 -15.89 3.15 -10.30
CA THR A 670 -14.71 2.37 -9.89
C THR A 670 -14.95 0.87 -10.07
N ARG A 671 -13.88 0.06 -10.06
CA ARG A 671 -13.95 -1.39 -10.31
C ARG A 671 -14.84 -2.13 -9.30
N THR A 672 -14.77 -1.77 -8.03
CA THR A 672 -15.44 -2.46 -6.93
C THR A 672 -16.62 -1.66 -6.38
N ALA A 673 -17.62 -2.38 -5.83
CA ALA A 673 -18.82 -1.77 -5.28
C ALA A 673 -18.57 -0.98 -3.98
N GLY A 674 -17.76 -1.49 -3.04
CA GLY A 674 -17.53 -0.83 -1.73
C GLY A 674 -16.77 0.49 -1.86
N GLN A 675 -15.66 0.50 -2.62
CA GLN A 675 -14.95 1.72 -3.01
C GLN A 675 -15.88 2.71 -3.72
N SER A 676 -16.78 2.23 -4.60
CA SER A 676 -17.76 3.08 -5.29
C SER A 676 -18.75 3.71 -4.30
N THR A 677 -19.29 2.97 -3.34
CA THR A 677 -20.22 3.49 -2.31
C THR A 677 -19.56 4.53 -1.43
N TRP A 678 -18.37 4.24 -0.90
CA TRP A 678 -17.61 5.18 -0.07
C TRP A 678 -17.21 6.44 -0.84
N SER A 679 -16.77 6.28 -2.10
CA SER A 679 -16.44 7.42 -2.96
C SER A 679 -17.67 8.23 -3.40
N PHE A 680 -18.82 7.59 -3.62
CA PHE A 680 -20.10 8.24 -3.93
C PHE A 680 -20.53 9.21 -2.81
N ALA A 681 -20.58 8.72 -1.56
CA ALA A 681 -20.95 9.54 -0.41
C ALA A 681 -19.99 10.74 -0.23
N LEU A 682 -18.68 10.48 -0.30
CA LEU A 682 -17.67 11.53 -0.18
C LEU A 682 -17.70 12.53 -1.33
N ARG A 683 -18.01 12.11 -2.57
CA ARG A 683 -18.13 13.02 -3.73
C ARG A 683 -19.30 13.99 -3.55
N ILE A 684 -20.47 13.51 -3.12
CA ILE A 684 -21.64 14.37 -2.86
C ILE A 684 -21.30 15.44 -1.82
N ILE A 685 -20.67 15.04 -0.71
CA ILE A 685 -20.18 15.95 0.33
C ILE A 685 -19.17 16.96 -0.25
N GLY A 686 -18.18 16.49 -1.02
CA GLY A 686 -17.18 17.34 -1.67
C GLY A 686 -17.79 18.36 -2.64
N THR A 687 -18.82 17.99 -3.40
CA THR A 687 -19.53 18.90 -4.32
C THR A 687 -20.43 19.89 -3.60
N ALA A 688 -21.08 19.49 -2.50
CA ALA A 688 -21.86 20.41 -1.67
C ALA A 688 -20.95 21.46 -0.99
N ILE A 689 -19.79 21.03 -0.49
CA ILE A 689 -18.76 21.93 0.06
C ILE A 689 -18.25 22.89 -1.03
N ALA A 690 -17.97 22.41 -2.25
CA ALA A 690 -17.53 23.26 -3.36
C ALA A 690 -18.62 24.24 -3.83
N MET A 691 -19.91 23.88 -3.77
CA MET A 691 -21.04 24.76 -4.04
C MET A 691 -21.07 25.93 -3.04
N VAL A 692 -21.04 25.63 -1.73
CA VAL A 692 -21.02 26.66 -0.68
C VAL A 692 -19.78 27.55 -0.80
N ALA A 693 -18.61 26.97 -1.05
CA ALA A 693 -17.38 27.74 -1.28
C ALA A 693 -17.49 28.66 -2.50
N SER A 694 -18.14 28.22 -3.58
CA SER A 694 -18.33 29.05 -4.80
C SER A 694 -19.17 30.29 -4.50
N TYR A 695 -20.19 30.21 -3.64
CA TYR A 695 -20.92 31.38 -3.15
C TYR A 695 -20.02 32.33 -2.36
N VAL A 696 -19.26 31.78 -1.40
CA VAL A 696 -18.35 32.57 -0.55
C VAL A 696 -17.32 33.33 -1.40
N ILE A 697 -16.72 32.66 -2.39
CA ILE A 697 -15.76 33.26 -3.34
C ILE A 697 -16.38 34.39 -4.18
N TRP A 698 -17.65 34.25 -4.59
CA TRP A 698 -18.32 35.22 -5.45
C TRP A 698 -18.83 36.45 -4.70
N TYR A 699 -19.52 36.23 -3.58
CA TYR A 699 -20.21 37.29 -2.83
C TYR A 699 -19.31 38.09 -1.89
N ILE A 700 -18.22 37.52 -1.32
CA ILE A 700 -17.25 38.29 -0.51
C ILE A 700 -16.63 39.45 -1.31
N VAL A 701 -16.47 39.27 -2.62
CA VAL A 701 -15.78 40.23 -3.49
C VAL A 701 -16.75 41.06 -4.31
N ASP A 702 -18.05 41.03 -4.01
CA ASP A 702 -19.07 41.81 -4.75
C ASP A 702 -18.98 41.56 -6.27
N GLY A 703 -18.73 40.31 -6.66
CA GLY A 703 -18.56 39.88 -8.06
C GLY A 703 -17.37 40.49 -8.82
N LYS A 704 -16.42 41.18 -8.17
CA LYS A 704 -15.28 41.87 -8.81
C LYS A 704 -14.20 40.89 -9.24
N THR A 705 -14.02 40.73 -10.55
CA THR A 705 -13.14 39.74 -11.19
C THR A 705 -11.75 39.54 -10.55
N PRO A 706 -10.96 40.58 -10.22
CA PRO A 706 -9.61 40.37 -9.69
C PRO A 706 -9.60 39.64 -8.34
N GLY A 707 -10.46 40.04 -7.41
CA GLY A 707 -10.52 39.39 -6.10
C GLY A 707 -11.21 38.02 -6.15
N VAL A 708 -12.19 37.81 -7.04
CA VAL A 708 -12.79 36.49 -7.30
C VAL A 708 -11.70 35.47 -7.70
N ILE A 709 -10.73 35.87 -8.52
CA ILE A 709 -9.58 35.02 -8.90
C ILE A 709 -8.68 34.72 -7.69
N VAL A 710 -8.42 35.71 -6.82
CA VAL A 710 -7.60 35.52 -5.60
C VAL A 710 -8.28 34.58 -4.58
N PHE A 711 -9.57 34.76 -4.32
CA PHE A 711 -10.32 33.88 -3.42
C PHE A 711 -10.51 32.47 -4.01
N LEU A 712 -10.66 32.33 -5.34
CA LEU A 712 -10.64 31.03 -6.01
C LEU A 712 -9.27 30.34 -5.89
N TRP A 713 -8.16 31.06 -6.04
CA TRP A 713 -6.82 30.52 -5.81
C TRP A 713 -6.63 30.05 -4.36
N LEU A 714 -7.10 30.82 -3.38
CA LEU A 714 -7.05 30.46 -1.96
C LEU A 714 -7.88 29.20 -1.67
N TRP A 715 -9.08 29.10 -2.25
CA TRP A 715 -9.89 27.89 -2.16
C TRP A 715 -9.20 26.67 -2.78
N LEU A 716 -8.60 26.83 -3.97
CA LEU A 716 -7.87 25.76 -4.64
C LEU A 716 -6.65 25.32 -3.82
N PHE A 717 -5.89 26.26 -3.24
CA PHE A 717 -4.78 25.97 -2.33
C PHE A 717 -5.24 25.10 -1.14
N CYS A 718 -6.39 25.45 -0.53
CA CYS A 718 -7.03 24.64 0.52
C CYS A 718 -7.54 23.28 0.02
N ALA A 719 -8.08 23.17 -1.20
CA ALA A 719 -8.48 21.89 -1.79
C ALA A 719 -7.26 20.96 -2.01
N PHE A 720 -6.11 21.52 -2.43
CA PHE A 720 -4.87 20.78 -2.59
C PHE A 720 -4.24 20.31 -1.27
N TYR A 721 -4.56 20.91 -0.11
CA TYR A 721 -4.19 20.36 1.20
C TYR A 721 -4.80 18.97 1.43
N PHE A 722 -6.12 18.84 1.21
CA PHE A 722 -6.83 17.57 1.40
C PHE A 722 -6.33 16.48 0.42
N LEU A 723 -6.02 16.88 -0.82
CA LEU A 723 -5.41 16.02 -1.84
C LEU A 723 -4.07 15.42 -1.39
N LEU A 724 -3.22 16.21 -0.75
CA LEU A 724 -1.87 15.79 -0.35
C LEU A 724 -1.83 15.05 0.98
N LYS A 725 -2.66 15.45 1.96
CA LYS A 725 -2.60 14.89 3.32
C LYS A 725 -3.42 13.60 3.49
N PHE A 726 -4.49 13.42 2.72
CA PHE A 726 -5.39 12.29 2.85
C PHE A 726 -5.46 11.49 1.53
N PRO A 727 -4.59 10.48 1.31
CA PRO A 727 -4.57 9.72 0.06
C PRO A 727 -5.90 9.02 -0.25
N LYS A 728 -6.67 8.63 0.79
CA LYS A 728 -8.03 8.08 0.64
C LYS A 728 -9.07 9.09 0.11
N LEU A 729 -8.76 10.38 0.03
CA LEU A 729 -9.64 11.47 -0.38
C LEU A 729 -9.21 12.17 -1.69
N ILE A 730 -8.19 11.66 -2.39
CA ILE A 730 -7.65 12.28 -3.63
C ILE A 730 -8.75 12.57 -4.66
N ILE A 731 -9.65 11.62 -4.92
CA ILE A 731 -10.73 11.80 -5.89
C ILE A 731 -11.71 12.91 -5.45
N VAL A 732 -11.89 13.10 -4.14
CA VAL A 732 -12.84 14.05 -3.53
C VAL A 732 -12.31 15.48 -3.63
N GLY A 733 -11.04 15.69 -3.26
CA GLY A 733 -10.40 17.00 -3.36
C GLY A 733 -10.29 17.47 -4.81
N LEU A 734 -10.04 16.55 -5.75
CA LEU A 734 -9.96 16.84 -7.18
C LEU A 734 -11.32 17.28 -7.74
N ILE A 735 -12.40 16.56 -7.40
CA ILE A 735 -13.77 16.91 -7.83
C ILE A 735 -14.24 18.21 -7.18
N SER A 736 -13.90 18.46 -5.91
CA SER A 736 -14.19 19.75 -5.23
C SER A 736 -13.50 20.93 -5.94
N ALA A 737 -12.21 20.80 -6.26
CA ALA A 737 -11.46 21.79 -7.03
C ALA A 737 -12.07 22.04 -8.42
N ILE A 738 -12.35 20.97 -9.18
CA ILE A 738 -12.97 21.05 -10.51
C ILE A 738 -14.37 21.69 -10.44
N THR A 739 -15.16 21.40 -9.41
CA THR A 739 -16.51 21.98 -9.25
C THR A 739 -16.45 23.49 -9.01
N ALA A 740 -15.54 23.96 -8.15
CA ALA A 740 -15.35 25.40 -7.94
C ALA A 740 -14.82 26.13 -9.19
N ILE A 741 -13.87 25.52 -9.91
CA ILE A 741 -13.38 25.99 -11.22
C ILE A 741 -14.52 26.12 -12.23
N LEU A 742 -15.42 25.13 -12.26
CA LEU A 742 -16.51 25.06 -13.23
C LEU A 742 -17.61 26.10 -12.95
N VAL A 743 -18.01 26.28 -11.68
CA VAL A 743 -19.00 27.30 -11.30
C VAL A 743 -18.42 28.71 -11.52
N VAL A 744 -17.31 29.05 -10.87
CA VAL A 744 -16.74 30.41 -10.94
C VAL A 744 -16.19 30.73 -12.33
N GLY A 745 -15.57 29.76 -13.00
CA GLY A 745 -15.01 29.93 -14.35
C GLY A 745 -16.09 30.12 -15.43
N TYR A 746 -17.26 29.49 -15.31
CA TYR A 746 -18.38 29.75 -16.21
C TYR A 746 -18.91 31.18 -16.05
N GLU A 747 -19.04 31.67 -14.82
CA GLU A 747 -19.57 33.01 -14.54
C GLU A 747 -18.64 34.14 -15.00
N LEU A 748 -17.34 33.96 -14.77
CA LEU A 748 -16.31 34.85 -15.33
C LEU A 748 -16.29 34.79 -16.87
N GLN A 749 -16.64 33.64 -17.47
CA GLN A 749 -16.80 33.50 -18.91
C GLN A 749 -18.04 34.25 -19.44
N VAL A 750 -19.21 34.14 -18.80
CA VAL A 750 -20.41 34.91 -19.19
C VAL A 750 -20.15 36.42 -19.07
N LYS A 751 -19.54 36.88 -17.97
CA LYS A 751 -19.15 38.28 -17.77
C LYS A 751 -18.19 38.81 -18.84
N ARG A 752 -17.35 37.95 -19.45
CA ARG A 752 -16.32 38.38 -20.41
C ARG A 752 -16.72 38.24 -21.88
N VAL A 753 -17.50 37.22 -22.23
CA VAL A 753 -17.94 36.92 -23.60
C VAL A 753 -19.35 37.48 -23.90
N GLY A 754 -20.14 37.79 -22.87
CA GLY A 754 -21.49 38.31 -23.00
C GLY A 754 -22.56 37.22 -23.12
N VAL A 755 -23.77 37.57 -22.69
CA VAL A 755 -24.91 36.63 -22.59
C VAL A 755 -25.25 36.01 -23.94
N ALA A 756 -25.46 36.82 -24.99
CA ALA A 756 -25.88 36.33 -26.31
C ALA A 756 -24.95 35.25 -26.91
N ILE A 757 -23.63 35.36 -26.73
CA ILE A 757 -22.67 34.35 -27.20
C ILE A 757 -22.64 33.14 -26.27
N SER A 758 -22.84 33.30 -24.95
CA SER A 758 -23.02 32.13 -24.05
C SER A 758 -24.30 31.35 -24.35
N GLU A 759 -25.36 32.01 -24.79
CA GLU A 759 -26.67 31.39 -25.04
C GLU A 759 -26.78 30.76 -26.44
N SER A 760 -25.89 31.13 -27.37
CA SER A 760 -25.82 30.57 -28.74
C SER A 760 -25.75 29.03 -28.81
N ASN A 761 -25.28 28.36 -27.75
CA ASN A 761 -25.25 26.90 -27.62
C ASN A 761 -26.59 26.27 -27.15
N GLY A 762 -27.67 27.05 -27.07
CA GLY A 762 -28.97 26.61 -26.57
C GLY A 762 -29.03 26.41 -25.04
N GLN A 763 -28.15 27.08 -24.30
CA GLN A 763 -28.06 26.99 -22.83
C GLN A 763 -28.36 28.37 -22.21
N PRO A 764 -29.45 28.55 -21.44
CA PRO A 764 -29.77 29.84 -20.84
C PRO A 764 -28.70 30.26 -19.82
N ALA A 765 -28.40 31.55 -19.74
CA ALA A 765 -27.46 32.09 -18.77
C ALA A 765 -28.11 32.18 -17.38
N TYR A 766 -27.64 31.38 -16.43
CA TYR A 766 -28.07 31.41 -15.03
C TYR A 766 -27.02 32.09 -14.16
N GLU A 767 -27.47 32.97 -13.26
CA GLU A 767 -26.66 33.57 -12.20
C GLU A 767 -26.24 32.55 -11.13
N THR A 768 -25.25 32.92 -10.30
CA THR A 768 -24.47 31.97 -9.51
C THR A 768 -25.29 31.23 -8.45
N TYR A 769 -26.26 31.91 -7.84
CA TYR A 769 -27.19 31.32 -6.87
C TYR A 769 -28.15 30.28 -7.48
N VAL A 770 -28.39 30.35 -8.81
CA VAL A 770 -29.20 29.39 -9.57
C VAL A 770 -28.31 28.31 -10.18
N LEU A 771 -27.15 28.70 -10.71
CA LEU A 771 -26.22 27.82 -11.38
C LEU A 771 -25.62 26.76 -10.44
N ALA A 772 -25.16 27.14 -9.25
CA ALA A 772 -24.44 26.22 -8.38
C ALA A 772 -25.33 25.06 -7.85
N PRO A 773 -26.60 25.27 -7.47
CA PRO A 773 -27.53 24.19 -7.16
C PRO A 773 -27.86 23.31 -8.36
N TYR A 774 -28.02 23.87 -9.58
CA TYR A 774 -28.15 23.06 -10.79
C TYR A 774 -26.90 22.22 -11.07
N ARG A 775 -25.69 22.71 -10.76
CA ARG A 775 -24.48 21.89 -10.82
C ARG A 775 -24.51 20.76 -9.80
N LEU A 776 -24.88 21.02 -8.54
CA LEU A 776 -25.02 19.98 -7.52
C LEU A 776 -26.05 18.92 -7.95
N ALA A 777 -27.22 19.34 -8.44
CA ALA A 777 -28.27 18.44 -8.91
C ALA A 777 -27.83 17.57 -10.10
N THR A 778 -27.20 18.15 -11.13
CA THR A 778 -26.69 17.39 -12.29
C THR A 778 -25.57 16.42 -11.91
N VAL A 779 -24.68 16.81 -10.99
CA VAL A 779 -23.63 15.91 -10.48
C VAL A 779 -24.22 14.78 -9.63
N CYS A 780 -25.14 15.07 -8.72
CA CYS A 780 -25.86 14.04 -7.95
C CYS A 780 -26.64 13.07 -8.86
N GLY A 781 -27.27 13.56 -9.93
CA GLY A 781 -27.92 12.72 -10.94
C GLY A 781 -26.95 11.78 -11.66
N GLY A 782 -25.83 12.31 -12.17
CA GLY A 782 -24.77 11.50 -12.80
C GLY A 782 -24.15 10.48 -11.84
N LEU A 783 -23.95 10.85 -10.58
CA LEU A 783 -23.47 9.96 -9.52
C LEU A 783 -24.49 8.86 -9.18
N ALA A 784 -25.80 9.18 -9.15
CA ALA A 784 -26.86 8.21 -8.87
C ALA A 784 -26.98 7.17 -10.01
N VAL A 785 -26.93 7.61 -11.26
CA VAL A 785 -26.88 6.71 -12.43
C VAL A 785 -25.65 5.80 -12.38
N ALA A 786 -24.47 6.36 -12.11
CA ALA A 786 -23.25 5.59 -11.94
C ALA A 786 -23.36 4.55 -10.80
N TYR A 787 -24.00 4.91 -9.67
CA TYR A 787 -24.22 4.01 -8.55
C TYR A 787 -25.17 2.85 -8.88
N ILE A 788 -26.27 3.13 -9.59
CA ILE A 788 -27.21 2.10 -10.09
C ILE A 788 -26.47 1.08 -10.98
N TRP A 789 -25.66 1.55 -11.94
CA TRP A 789 -24.90 0.68 -12.85
C TRP A 789 -23.62 0.05 -12.25
N THR A 790 -23.20 0.48 -11.05
CA THR A 790 -22.21 -0.28 -10.25
C THR A 790 -22.86 -1.54 -9.65
N ILE A 791 -24.11 -1.44 -9.20
CA ILE A 791 -24.86 -2.55 -8.58
C ILE A 791 -25.44 -3.48 -9.65
N PHE A 792 -26.14 -2.94 -10.65
CA PHE A 792 -26.81 -3.69 -11.70
C PHE A 792 -25.82 -4.19 -12.78
N PRO A 793 -25.99 -5.40 -13.36
CA PRO A 793 -26.96 -6.44 -12.96
C PRO A 793 -26.51 -7.25 -11.72
N TYR A 794 -25.21 -7.33 -11.45
CA TYR A 794 -24.64 -7.95 -10.25
C TYR A 794 -23.45 -7.13 -9.74
N PRO A 795 -23.36 -6.79 -8.44
CA PRO A 795 -22.23 -6.01 -7.92
C PRO A 795 -20.95 -6.84 -7.93
N ILE A 796 -19.83 -6.25 -8.35
CA ILE A 796 -18.51 -6.85 -8.14
C ILE A 796 -18.18 -6.70 -6.65
N SER A 797 -18.40 -7.78 -5.91
CA SER A 797 -18.24 -7.86 -4.46
C SER A 797 -16.77 -7.87 -4.07
N GLU A 798 -16.38 -6.98 -3.16
CA GLU A 798 -15.03 -6.92 -2.60
C GLU A 798 -14.70 -8.18 -1.82
N SER A 799 -15.69 -8.84 -1.21
CA SER A 799 -15.51 -10.18 -0.62
C SER A 799 -15.11 -11.26 -1.64
N THR A 800 -15.58 -11.14 -2.89
CA THR A 800 -15.23 -12.10 -3.97
C THR A 800 -13.87 -11.79 -4.58
N GLU A 801 -13.51 -10.51 -4.70
CA GLU A 801 -12.17 -10.10 -5.14
C GLU A 801 -11.13 -10.46 -4.06
N LEU A 802 -11.38 -10.12 -2.79
CA LEU A 802 -10.56 -10.53 -1.64
C LEU A 802 -10.38 -12.05 -1.56
N ARG A 803 -11.43 -12.85 -1.75
CA ARG A 803 -11.35 -14.32 -1.75
C ARG A 803 -10.49 -14.86 -2.91
N LYS A 804 -10.66 -14.32 -4.13
CA LYS A 804 -9.85 -14.71 -5.29
C LYS A 804 -8.38 -14.31 -5.13
N ASP A 805 -8.13 -13.09 -4.67
CA ASP A 805 -6.79 -12.55 -4.44
C ASP A 805 -6.09 -13.30 -3.30
N LEU A 806 -6.80 -13.67 -2.24
CA LEU A 806 -6.24 -14.44 -1.12
C LEU A 806 -5.94 -15.89 -1.53
N GLY A 807 -6.81 -16.53 -2.33
CA GLY A 807 -6.49 -17.81 -2.95
C GLY A 807 -5.23 -17.72 -3.83
N ALA A 808 -5.12 -16.68 -4.66
CA ALA A 808 -3.91 -16.42 -5.43
C ALA A 808 -2.69 -16.16 -4.53
N ALA A 809 -2.83 -15.45 -3.41
CA ALA A 809 -1.77 -15.19 -2.43
C ALA A 809 -1.19 -16.49 -1.86
N ILE A 810 -2.07 -17.43 -1.48
CA ILE A 810 -1.69 -18.75 -0.96
C ILE A 810 -0.94 -19.55 -2.03
N TYR A 811 -1.34 -19.46 -3.31
CA TYR A 811 -0.57 -20.05 -4.41
C TYR A 811 0.80 -19.38 -4.62
N LEU A 812 0.89 -18.04 -4.52
CA LEU A 812 2.17 -17.33 -4.60
C LEU A 812 3.10 -17.80 -3.48
N LEU A 813 2.55 -18.01 -2.30
CA LEU A 813 3.25 -18.45 -1.11
C LEU A 813 3.71 -19.91 -1.21
N ALA A 814 2.91 -20.81 -1.78
CA ALA A 814 3.31 -22.18 -2.11
C ALA A 814 4.50 -22.19 -3.10
N ASN A 815 4.43 -21.38 -4.16
CA ASN A 815 5.51 -21.25 -5.13
C ASN A 815 6.77 -20.61 -4.51
N LEU A 816 6.62 -19.63 -3.60
CA LEU A 816 7.72 -19.04 -2.85
C LEU A 816 8.41 -20.09 -1.97
N TYR A 817 7.62 -20.88 -1.22
CA TYR A 817 8.13 -21.94 -0.36
C TYR A 817 8.89 -23.00 -1.16
N SER A 818 8.35 -23.42 -2.31
CA SER A 818 9.02 -24.38 -3.20
C SER A 818 10.35 -23.85 -3.74
N VAL A 819 10.38 -22.59 -4.21
CA VAL A 819 11.62 -21.92 -4.65
C VAL A 819 12.61 -21.77 -3.51
N VAL A 820 12.16 -21.45 -2.29
CA VAL A 820 13.04 -21.32 -1.13
C VAL A 820 13.60 -22.66 -0.69
N HIS A 821 12.79 -23.72 -0.62
CA HIS A 821 13.26 -25.08 -0.34
C HIS A 821 14.32 -25.51 -1.37
N GLU A 822 14.06 -25.32 -2.67
CA GLU A 822 15.06 -25.54 -3.73
C GLU A 822 16.36 -24.73 -3.50
N THR A 823 16.31 -23.47 -3.03
CA THR A 823 17.54 -22.74 -2.64
C THR A 823 18.23 -23.32 -1.41
N VAL A 824 17.49 -23.85 -0.42
CA VAL A 824 18.05 -24.45 0.79
C VAL A 824 18.76 -25.75 0.43
N THR A 825 18.06 -26.69 -0.19
CA THR A 825 18.60 -27.98 -0.61
C THR A 825 19.77 -27.80 -1.58
N SER A 826 19.69 -26.88 -2.55
CA SER A 826 20.79 -26.60 -3.48
C SER A 826 22.03 -25.97 -2.82
N ARG A 827 21.88 -25.17 -1.75
CA ARG A 827 23.00 -24.59 -0.97
C ARG A 827 23.62 -25.63 -0.02
N ILE A 828 22.81 -26.53 0.56
CA ILE A 828 23.28 -27.66 1.37
C ILE A 828 24.08 -28.64 0.50
N GLN A 829 23.63 -28.90 -0.74
CA GLN A 829 24.31 -29.75 -1.73
C GLN A 829 25.49 -29.07 -2.45
N ARG A 830 25.65 -27.74 -2.36
CA ARG A 830 26.61 -26.92 -3.13
C ARG A 830 26.50 -27.05 -4.66
N ILE A 831 25.26 -27.19 -5.16
CA ILE A 831 24.90 -27.19 -6.60
C ILE A 831 24.26 -25.85 -6.99
N ASP A 832 24.26 -24.88 -6.08
CA ASP A 832 23.75 -23.51 -6.24
C ASP A 832 24.62 -22.68 -7.20
N GLY A 833 25.92 -22.59 -6.93
CA GLY A 833 26.87 -21.72 -7.65
C GLY A 833 26.63 -20.22 -7.41
N ASP A 834 27.32 -19.35 -8.15
CA ASP A 834 27.26 -17.89 -7.95
C ASP A 834 25.89 -17.26 -8.28
N GLU A 835 25.47 -16.32 -7.42
CA GLU A 835 24.20 -15.58 -7.48
C GLU A 835 24.18 -14.42 -8.49
N ASP A 836 25.31 -13.77 -8.79
CA ASP A 836 25.34 -12.63 -9.73
C ASP A 836 25.73 -13.05 -11.18
N THR A 837 26.29 -14.25 -11.38
CA THR A 837 26.57 -14.87 -12.70
C THR A 837 25.28 -15.39 -13.38
N LYS A 838 25.13 -15.10 -14.68
CA LYS A 838 23.92 -15.48 -15.43
C LYS A 838 23.98 -16.91 -15.96
N GLY A 839 22.92 -17.68 -15.68
CA GLY A 839 22.75 -19.07 -16.13
C GLY A 839 22.89 -20.09 -14.99
N THR A 840 23.45 -19.70 -13.85
CA THR A 840 23.58 -20.54 -12.65
C THR A 840 22.22 -20.85 -12.02
N ARG A 841 22.12 -21.99 -11.31
CA ARG A 841 20.91 -22.38 -10.56
C ARG A 841 20.57 -21.32 -9.50
N ALA A 842 21.57 -20.83 -8.76
CA ALA A 842 21.41 -19.74 -7.80
C ALA A 842 20.80 -18.48 -8.42
N TYR A 843 21.36 -17.95 -9.52
CA TYR A 843 20.82 -16.76 -10.21
C TYR A 843 19.33 -16.91 -10.57
N HIS A 844 18.94 -18.05 -11.16
CA HIS A 844 17.56 -18.28 -11.57
C HIS A 844 16.59 -18.47 -10.39
N LEU A 845 17.01 -19.14 -9.31
CA LEU A 845 16.20 -19.29 -8.10
C LEU A 845 16.09 -17.98 -7.30
N GLU A 846 17.17 -17.21 -7.19
CA GLU A 846 17.16 -15.93 -6.48
C GLU A 846 16.38 -14.86 -7.26
N GLN A 847 16.49 -14.84 -8.59
CA GLN A 847 15.61 -14.05 -9.46
C GLN A 847 14.15 -14.46 -9.27
N ALA A 848 13.87 -15.77 -9.15
CA ALA A 848 12.53 -16.28 -8.90
C ALA A 848 11.97 -15.77 -7.56
N ARG A 849 12.72 -15.98 -6.47
CA ARG A 849 12.38 -15.57 -5.11
C ARG A 849 12.07 -14.07 -5.05
N ARG A 850 12.96 -13.22 -5.59
CA ARG A 850 12.78 -11.75 -5.65
C ARG A 850 11.46 -11.36 -6.34
N LYS A 851 11.12 -12.02 -7.45
CA LYS A 851 9.88 -11.75 -8.22
C LYS A 851 8.62 -12.23 -7.48
N VAL A 852 8.61 -13.43 -6.90
CA VAL A 852 7.45 -13.91 -6.11
C VAL A 852 7.22 -13.06 -4.86
N PHE A 853 8.28 -12.85 -4.07
CA PHE A 853 8.24 -12.08 -2.83
C PHE A 853 7.68 -10.66 -3.04
N THR A 854 8.14 -9.96 -4.09
CA THR A 854 7.66 -8.61 -4.40
C THR A 854 6.19 -8.60 -4.82
N LYS A 855 5.74 -9.55 -5.67
CA LYS A 855 4.33 -9.62 -6.07
C LYS A 855 3.44 -9.96 -4.87
N LEU A 856 3.85 -10.90 -4.02
CA LEU A 856 3.08 -11.28 -2.84
C LEU A 856 3.00 -10.15 -1.79
N LEU A 857 4.08 -9.38 -1.57
CA LEU A 857 4.01 -8.16 -0.76
C LEU A 857 3.03 -7.12 -1.35
N SER A 858 3.08 -6.85 -2.65
CA SER A 858 2.14 -5.90 -3.27
C SER A 858 0.69 -6.37 -3.11
N LEU A 859 0.42 -7.65 -3.37
CA LEU A 859 -0.91 -8.23 -3.24
C LEU A 859 -1.39 -8.25 -1.78
N LEU A 860 -0.50 -8.48 -0.80
CA LEU A 860 -0.82 -8.36 0.63
C LEU A 860 -1.24 -6.92 1.01
N THR A 861 -0.60 -5.90 0.42
CA THR A 861 -1.05 -4.50 0.63
C THR A 861 -2.41 -4.21 -0.02
N THR A 862 -2.75 -4.87 -1.12
CA THR A 862 -4.08 -4.79 -1.75
C THR A 862 -5.14 -5.53 -0.93
N LEU A 863 -4.85 -6.74 -0.43
CA LEU A 863 -5.74 -7.51 0.45
C LEU A 863 -6.13 -6.72 1.71
N ARG A 864 -5.16 -6.08 2.37
CA ARG A 864 -5.39 -5.18 3.51
C ARG A 864 -6.34 -4.02 3.15
N GLN A 865 -6.18 -3.42 1.97
CA GLN A 865 -7.05 -2.34 1.50
C GLN A 865 -8.46 -2.85 1.21
N ASN A 866 -8.60 -3.97 0.50
CA ASN A 866 -9.88 -4.59 0.17
C ASN A 866 -10.65 -5.01 1.43
N SER A 867 -9.99 -5.58 2.45
CA SER A 867 -10.61 -5.90 3.75
C SER A 867 -11.12 -4.64 4.47
N ALA A 868 -10.35 -3.54 4.41
CA ALA A 868 -10.76 -2.28 5.01
C ALA A 868 -11.95 -1.61 4.29
N PHE A 869 -12.09 -1.79 2.96
CA PHE A 869 -13.23 -1.28 2.18
C PHE A 869 -14.48 -2.16 2.30
N SER A 870 -14.33 -3.48 2.53
CA SER A 870 -15.44 -4.43 2.70
C SER A 870 -16.46 -4.01 3.79
N LYS A 871 -16.04 -3.22 4.79
CA LYS A 871 -16.92 -2.62 5.80
C LYS A 871 -17.97 -1.66 5.23
N PHE A 872 -17.71 -1.05 4.07
CA PHE A 872 -18.58 -0.11 3.36
C PHE A 872 -19.29 -0.71 2.14
N GLN A 873 -19.09 -2.01 1.87
CA GLN A 873 -19.76 -2.68 0.77
C GLN A 873 -21.26 -2.88 1.10
N LEU A 874 -22.12 -2.60 0.13
CA LEU A 874 -23.54 -2.96 0.22
C LEU A 874 -23.64 -4.51 0.20
N ARG A 875 -24.17 -5.07 1.29
CA ARG A 875 -24.21 -6.53 1.53
C ARG A 875 -25.50 -7.11 0.95
N VAL A 876 -25.36 -8.06 0.03
CA VAL A 876 -26.44 -8.86 -0.51
C VAL A 876 -26.18 -10.31 -0.08
N GLY A 877 -26.87 -10.76 0.97
CA GLY A 877 -26.62 -12.03 1.65
C GLY A 877 -26.25 -11.87 3.13
N GLY A 878 -25.76 -12.96 3.75
CA GLY A 878 -25.47 -13.04 5.20
C GLY A 878 -24.24 -12.26 5.69
N ARG A 879 -23.89 -12.44 6.98
CA ARG A 879 -22.70 -11.82 7.60
C ARG A 879 -21.43 -12.29 6.90
N PHE A 880 -20.65 -11.35 6.37
CA PHE A 880 -19.30 -11.63 5.90
C PHE A 880 -18.38 -11.93 7.11
N PRO A 881 -17.66 -13.07 7.15
CA PRO A 881 -16.80 -13.46 8.26
C PRO A 881 -15.46 -12.71 8.20
N GLN A 882 -15.49 -11.42 8.53
CA GLN A 882 -14.31 -10.55 8.43
C GLN A 882 -13.14 -11.01 9.29
N GLU A 883 -13.41 -11.49 10.51
CA GLU A 883 -12.39 -12.03 11.42
C GLU A 883 -11.57 -13.17 10.77
N GLU A 884 -12.22 -14.12 10.09
CA GLU A 884 -11.56 -15.24 9.39
C GLU A 884 -10.65 -14.78 8.25
N TYR A 885 -11.10 -13.81 7.44
CA TYR A 885 -10.29 -13.27 6.35
C TYR A 885 -9.12 -12.44 6.87
N GLU A 886 -9.28 -11.68 7.96
CA GLU A 886 -8.17 -10.94 8.59
C GLU A 886 -7.16 -11.89 9.27
N GLY A 887 -7.62 -12.98 9.90
CA GLY A 887 -6.78 -14.06 10.43
C GLY A 887 -5.97 -14.76 9.33
N LEU A 888 -6.63 -15.15 8.24
CA LEU A 888 -5.99 -15.81 7.09
C LEU A 888 -4.98 -14.90 6.37
N ILE A 889 -5.27 -13.59 6.24
CA ILE A 889 -4.30 -12.58 5.76
C ILE A 889 -3.08 -12.50 6.69
N GLY A 890 -3.29 -12.54 8.01
CA GLY A 890 -2.21 -12.55 9.01
C GLY A 890 -1.33 -13.81 8.93
N CYS A 891 -1.92 -14.98 8.68
CA CYS A 891 -1.15 -16.21 8.48
C CYS A 891 -0.30 -16.15 7.20
N VAL A 892 -0.87 -15.67 6.09
CA VAL A 892 -0.13 -15.49 4.82
C VAL A 892 1.03 -14.49 4.98
N GLU A 893 0.85 -13.43 5.78
CA GLU A 893 1.92 -12.49 6.12
C GLU A 893 3.05 -13.14 6.93
N ARG A 894 2.73 -13.92 7.97
CA ARG A 894 3.74 -14.59 8.80
C ARG A 894 4.50 -15.67 8.05
N VAL A 895 3.81 -16.55 7.33
CA VAL A 895 4.44 -17.61 6.51
C VAL A 895 5.33 -16.98 5.42
N LEU A 896 4.96 -15.84 4.85
CA LEU A 896 5.83 -15.05 3.96
C LEU A 896 7.11 -14.56 4.66
N GLN A 897 7.01 -14.04 5.88
CA GLN A 897 8.16 -13.61 6.68
C GLN A 897 9.08 -14.80 7.00
N TYR A 898 8.56 -15.87 7.60
CA TYR A 898 9.33 -17.08 7.92
C TYR A 898 9.99 -17.70 6.67
N THR A 899 9.29 -17.77 5.53
CA THR A 899 9.86 -18.31 4.28
C THR A 899 11.00 -17.43 3.75
N ALA A 900 10.90 -16.11 3.87
CA ALA A 900 11.99 -15.20 3.53
C ALA A 900 13.20 -15.34 4.46
N LEU A 901 12.97 -15.64 5.75
CA LEU A 901 14.01 -15.87 6.75
C LEU A 901 14.75 -17.18 6.53
N ILE A 902 14.06 -18.29 6.26
CA ILE A 902 14.68 -19.58 5.89
C ILE A 902 15.66 -19.39 4.72
N SER A 903 15.21 -18.64 3.70
CA SER A 903 16.00 -18.34 2.50
C SER A 903 17.19 -17.40 2.74
N TYR A 904 17.16 -16.61 3.82
CA TYR A 904 18.27 -15.74 4.22
C TYR A 904 19.25 -16.46 5.15
N ALA A 905 18.74 -17.24 6.11
CA ALA A 905 19.51 -18.10 6.99
C ALA A 905 20.34 -19.13 6.21
N SER A 906 19.76 -19.76 5.19
CA SER A 906 20.44 -20.80 4.39
C SER A 906 21.61 -20.28 3.55
N GLY A 907 21.74 -18.96 3.34
CA GLY A 907 22.92 -18.36 2.72
C GLY A 907 24.22 -18.71 3.48
N THR A 908 24.11 -18.98 4.78
CA THR A 908 25.23 -19.41 5.64
C THR A 908 25.90 -20.69 5.16
N PHE A 909 25.14 -21.68 4.65
CA PHE A 909 25.71 -22.95 4.17
C PHE A 909 26.55 -22.78 2.90
N SER A 910 26.27 -21.73 2.11
CA SER A 910 27.05 -21.35 0.93
C SER A 910 28.31 -20.57 1.35
N THR A 911 28.18 -19.55 2.22
CA THR A 911 29.30 -18.69 2.68
C THR A 911 30.26 -19.34 3.68
N SER A 912 29.83 -20.37 4.42
CA SER A 912 30.64 -21.01 5.47
C SER A 912 31.75 -21.87 4.87
N ALA A 913 33.00 -21.63 5.28
CA ALA A 913 34.14 -22.46 4.90
C ALA A 913 34.00 -23.86 5.52
N ALA A 914 33.99 -24.90 4.67
CA ALA A 914 33.84 -26.28 5.14
C ALA A 914 35.18 -26.83 5.65
N GLY A 915 35.57 -26.36 6.84
CA GLY A 915 36.81 -26.76 7.52
C GLY A 915 36.62 -27.81 8.63
N SER A 916 35.40 -28.01 9.14
CA SER A 916 35.11 -29.02 10.17
C SER A 916 34.36 -30.23 9.61
N GLU A 917 34.72 -31.42 10.08
CA GLU A 917 34.08 -32.68 9.68
C GLU A 917 32.59 -32.69 10.04
N TRP A 918 32.24 -32.17 11.23
CA TRP A 918 30.85 -31.89 11.64
C TRP A 918 30.05 -31.17 10.55
N SER A 919 30.60 -30.15 9.89
CA SER A 919 29.86 -29.38 8.87
C SER A 919 29.53 -30.21 7.63
N VAL A 920 30.34 -31.23 7.34
CA VAL A 920 30.13 -32.15 6.21
C VAL A 920 29.05 -33.18 6.59
N ASP A 921 29.14 -33.79 7.77
CA ASP A 921 28.20 -34.82 8.20
C ASP A 921 26.82 -34.26 8.56
N PHE A 922 26.77 -33.08 9.18
CA PHE A 922 25.53 -32.35 9.44
C PHE A 922 24.75 -32.05 8.14
N ARG A 923 25.46 -31.71 7.06
CA ARG A 923 24.86 -31.52 5.73
C ARG A 923 24.40 -32.83 5.09
N LYS A 924 25.08 -33.96 5.33
CA LYS A 924 24.60 -35.29 4.89
C LYS A 924 23.29 -35.66 5.61
N LEU A 925 23.21 -35.43 6.92
CA LEU A 925 21.99 -35.71 7.69
C LEU A 925 20.82 -34.80 7.30
N LEU A 926 21.06 -33.52 7.02
CA LEU A 926 20.03 -32.63 6.48
C LEU A 926 19.44 -33.15 5.15
N GLN A 927 20.26 -33.73 4.28
CA GLN A 927 19.80 -34.29 3.01
C GLN A 927 18.96 -35.58 3.16
N SER A 928 19.17 -36.38 4.21
CA SER A 928 18.44 -37.65 4.40
C SER A 928 17.03 -37.49 4.97
N VAL A 929 16.68 -36.30 5.51
CA VAL A 929 15.40 -36.04 6.19
C VAL A 929 14.47 -35.10 5.36
N ASP A 930 14.89 -34.64 4.18
CA ASP A 930 14.28 -33.52 3.41
C ASP A 930 12.91 -33.82 2.72
N ALA A 931 12.22 -34.91 3.10
CA ALA A 931 11.07 -35.47 2.37
C ALA A 931 9.71 -34.75 2.56
N THR A 932 9.59 -33.79 3.47
CA THR A 932 8.28 -33.22 3.91
C THR A 932 7.77 -32.05 3.05
N SER A 933 8.66 -31.37 2.33
CA SER A 933 8.39 -30.11 1.63
C SER A 933 7.31 -30.23 0.53
N HIS A 934 7.30 -31.33 -0.22
CA HIS A 934 6.34 -31.54 -1.31
C HIS A 934 4.89 -31.67 -0.82
N GLN A 935 4.67 -32.21 0.39
CA GLN A 935 3.34 -32.29 1.00
C GLN A 935 2.82 -30.88 1.34
N PHE A 936 3.69 -30.03 1.92
CA PHE A 936 3.35 -28.65 2.27
C PHE A 936 2.95 -27.82 1.04
N THR A 937 3.74 -27.86 -0.04
CA THR A 937 3.41 -27.19 -1.30
C THR A 937 2.08 -27.68 -1.87
N SER A 938 1.85 -29.00 -1.85
CA SER A 938 0.62 -29.61 -2.36
C SER A 938 -0.60 -29.13 -1.57
N LEU A 939 -0.57 -29.18 -0.24
CA LEU A 939 -1.66 -28.70 0.62
C LEU A 939 -1.93 -27.21 0.41
N MET A 940 -0.91 -26.37 0.36
CA MET A 940 -1.09 -24.94 0.09
C MET A 940 -1.71 -24.68 -1.28
N SER A 941 -1.35 -25.46 -2.31
CA SER A 941 -1.99 -25.37 -3.63
C SER A 941 -3.48 -25.78 -3.60
N LEU A 942 -3.84 -26.80 -2.79
CA LEU A 942 -5.21 -27.25 -2.57
C LEU A 942 -6.02 -26.16 -1.85
N LEU A 943 -5.55 -25.64 -0.71
CA LEU A 943 -6.18 -24.53 0.02
C LEU A 943 -6.43 -23.33 -0.90
N SER A 944 -5.44 -22.95 -1.69
CA SER A 944 -5.55 -21.91 -2.73
C SER A 944 -6.69 -22.21 -3.71
N SER A 945 -6.75 -23.43 -4.25
CA SER A 945 -7.73 -23.81 -5.27
C SER A 945 -9.16 -23.83 -4.73
N SER A 946 -9.37 -24.40 -3.53
CA SER A 946 -10.65 -24.41 -2.83
C SER A 946 -11.11 -23.00 -2.51
N LEU A 947 -10.23 -22.14 -1.98
CA LEU A 947 -10.57 -20.75 -1.67
C LEU A 947 -10.86 -19.93 -2.94
N ALA A 948 -10.04 -20.05 -3.99
CA ALA A 948 -10.21 -19.30 -5.25
C ALA A 948 -11.48 -19.70 -6.02
N HIS A 949 -11.83 -20.99 -6.02
CA HIS A 949 -13.02 -21.50 -6.71
C HIS A 949 -14.28 -21.60 -5.84
N ALA A 950 -14.18 -21.37 -4.52
CA ALA A 950 -15.23 -21.66 -3.54
C ALA A 950 -15.74 -23.11 -3.65
N ARG A 951 -14.79 -24.06 -3.64
CA ARG A 951 -15.04 -25.50 -3.61
C ARG A 951 -14.62 -26.06 -2.24
N PRO A 952 -15.44 -26.87 -1.57
CA PRO A 952 -15.07 -27.48 -0.30
C PRO A 952 -13.78 -28.29 -0.41
N LEU A 953 -13.07 -28.44 0.71
CA LEU A 953 -11.84 -29.24 0.78
C LEU A 953 -12.16 -30.73 0.57
N PRO A 954 -11.26 -31.50 -0.08
CA PRO A 954 -11.36 -32.95 -0.12
C PRO A 954 -11.39 -33.55 1.30
N PRO A 955 -12.07 -34.68 1.52
CA PRO A 955 -12.04 -35.38 2.81
C PRO A 955 -10.64 -35.90 3.11
N TYR A 956 -10.35 -36.09 4.41
CA TYR A 956 -9.11 -36.70 4.89
C TYR A 956 -7.86 -35.90 4.50
N LEU A 957 -7.93 -34.56 4.53
CA LEU A 957 -6.78 -33.69 4.29
C LEU A 957 -5.73 -33.86 5.41
N GLU A 958 -4.74 -34.72 5.18
CA GLU A 958 -3.56 -34.83 6.05
C GLU A 958 -2.81 -33.48 6.08
N VAL A 959 -2.94 -32.76 7.19
CA VAL A 959 -2.08 -31.60 7.47
C VAL A 959 -0.70 -32.13 7.87
N PRO A 960 0.39 -31.82 7.14
CA PRO A 960 1.70 -32.40 7.42
C PRO A 960 2.16 -32.02 8.82
N GLN A 961 2.16 -32.97 9.75
CA GLN A 961 2.74 -32.76 11.07
C GLN A 961 4.27 -32.68 10.92
N HIS A 962 4.90 -31.65 11.49
CA HIS A 962 6.37 -31.58 11.56
C HIS A 962 6.87 -32.65 12.54
N ARG A 963 6.96 -33.91 12.09
CA ARG A 963 7.56 -35.04 12.82
C ARG A 963 8.93 -34.58 13.32
N ARG A 964 9.00 -34.28 14.63
CA ARG A 964 10.05 -33.50 15.32
C ARG A 964 11.41 -33.68 14.65
N TYR A 965 11.75 -32.78 13.71
CA TYR A 965 12.89 -32.93 12.80
C TYR A 965 14.21 -33.07 13.57
N VAL A 966 14.31 -32.34 14.69
CA VAL A 966 15.34 -32.48 15.73
C VAL A 966 15.43 -33.92 16.27
N ARG A 967 14.33 -34.50 16.78
CA ARG A 967 14.32 -35.91 17.25
C ARG A 967 14.57 -36.93 16.14
N SER A 968 14.41 -36.58 14.86
CA SER A 968 14.84 -37.43 13.74
C SER A 968 16.35 -37.37 13.51
N LEU A 969 16.96 -36.18 13.62
CA LEU A 969 18.40 -35.98 13.55
C LEU A 969 19.11 -36.60 14.76
N GLU A 970 18.63 -36.33 15.97
CA GLU A 970 19.14 -36.89 17.25
C GLU A 970 19.11 -38.43 17.28
N LYS A 971 18.21 -39.07 16.52
CA LYS A 971 18.14 -40.53 16.39
C LYS A 971 19.15 -41.12 15.39
N ILE A 972 19.75 -40.28 14.56
CA ILE A 972 20.78 -40.68 13.59
C ILE A 972 22.17 -40.35 14.18
N ASP A 973 22.29 -39.23 14.87
CA ASP A 973 23.48 -38.81 15.61
C ASP A 973 23.06 -37.97 16.83
N HIS A 974 23.43 -38.44 18.03
CA HIS A 974 23.10 -37.78 19.31
C HIS A 974 23.98 -36.55 19.60
N ASP A 975 25.20 -36.50 19.07
CA ASP A 975 26.20 -35.48 19.37
C ASP A 975 26.21 -34.34 18.34
N ILE A 976 25.63 -34.55 17.16
CA ILE A 976 25.60 -33.53 16.09
C ILE A 976 24.83 -32.25 16.45
N LEU A 977 23.89 -32.32 17.40
CA LEU A 977 23.17 -31.14 17.93
C LEU A 977 23.67 -30.68 19.31
N SER A 978 24.81 -31.21 19.77
CA SER A 978 25.42 -30.87 21.06
C SER A 978 25.85 -29.40 21.16
N VAL A 979 25.96 -28.94 22.41
CA VAL A 979 26.11 -27.54 22.82
C VAL A 979 27.50 -26.96 22.45
N SER A 980 28.53 -27.80 22.29
CA SER A 980 29.85 -27.40 21.78
C SER A 980 29.79 -26.76 20.38
N HIS A 981 28.86 -27.21 19.53
CA HIS A 981 28.72 -26.76 18.14
C HIS A 981 28.02 -25.38 18.00
N ILE A 982 27.56 -24.76 19.09
CA ILE A 982 26.94 -23.42 19.11
C ILE A 982 27.82 -22.34 18.46
N ALA A 983 29.15 -22.47 18.58
CA ALA A 983 30.11 -21.52 18.02
C ALA A 983 30.11 -21.52 16.47
N GLN A 984 29.61 -22.58 15.83
CA GLN A 984 29.60 -22.70 14.37
C GLN A 984 28.40 -21.95 13.77
N PRO A 985 28.59 -21.18 12.68
CA PRO A 985 27.53 -20.34 12.12
C PRO A 985 26.38 -21.15 11.51
N GLU A 986 26.67 -22.37 11.04
CA GLU A 986 25.70 -23.30 10.45
C GLU A 986 24.70 -23.85 11.47
N TYR A 987 25.13 -24.12 12.72
CA TYR A 987 24.26 -24.51 13.82
C TYR A 987 23.22 -23.41 14.11
N SER A 988 23.69 -22.15 14.16
CA SER A 988 22.83 -20.98 14.40
C SER A 988 21.85 -20.76 13.24
N ALA A 989 22.29 -20.94 11.99
CA ALA A 989 21.44 -20.88 10.81
C ALA A 989 20.39 -22.01 10.78
N PHE A 990 20.74 -23.22 11.22
CA PHE A 990 19.78 -24.33 11.35
C PHE A 990 18.73 -24.06 12.43
N ALA A 991 19.12 -23.60 13.63
CA ALA A 991 18.17 -23.22 14.69
C ALA A 991 17.12 -22.21 14.18
N VAL A 992 17.55 -21.22 13.40
CA VAL A 992 16.66 -20.25 12.74
C VAL A 992 15.71 -20.91 11.73
N ILE A 993 16.21 -21.82 10.89
CA ILE A 993 15.40 -22.53 9.89
C ILE A 993 14.37 -23.44 10.57
N GLN A 994 14.76 -24.16 11.62
CA GLN A 994 13.89 -25.08 12.35
C GLN A 994 12.76 -24.35 13.09
N ILE A 995 13.07 -23.22 13.75
CA ILE A 995 12.04 -22.35 14.36
C ILE A 995 11.07 -21.83 13.29
N CYS A 996 11.59 -21.31 12.17
CA CYS A 996 10.74 -20.82 11.08
C CYS A 996 9.87 -21.94 10.49
N ALA A 997 10.41 -23.15 10.29
CA ALA A 997 9.69 -24.30 9.76
C ALA A 997 8.55 -24.75 10.69
N GLN A 998 8.79 -24.77 12.00
CA GLN A 998 7.74 -25.04 12.99
C GLN A 998 6.65 -23.95 12.96
N CYS A 999 7.02 -22.67 12.98
CA CYS A 999 6.02 -21.59 12.96
C CYS A 999 5.20 -21.53 11.67
N ILE A 1000 5.81 -21.90 10.53
CA ILE A 1000 5.13 -22.10 9.25
C ILE A 1000 4.10 -23.24 9.35
N ASN A 1001 4.44 -24.33 10.03
CA ASN A 1001 3.55 -25.48 10.23
C ASN A 1001 2.31 -25.07 11.03
N ASP A 1002 2.47 -24.45 12.21
CA ASP A 1002 1.33 -24.00 13.02
C ASP A 1002 0.45 -22.99 12.26
N ASP A 1003 1.07 -22.08 11.49
CA ASP A 1003 0.30 -21.14 10.67
C ASP A 1003 -0.49 -21.85 9.57
N VAL A 1004 0.06 -22.89 8.93
CA VAL A 1004 -0.69 -23.68 7.93
C VAL A 1004 -1.78 -24.56 8.57
N VAL A 1005 -1.60 -25.03 9.81
CA VAL A 1005 -2.70 -25.59 10.61
C VAL A 1005 -3.80 -24.53 10.83
N LYS A 1006 -3.45 -23.31 11.25
CA LYS A 1006 -4.39 -22.19 11.44
C LYS A 1006 -5.07 -21.79 10.11
N MET A 1007 -4.34 -21.72 9.00
CA MET A 1007 -4.89 -21.47 7.65
C MET A 1007 -5.86 -22.57 7.22
N THR A 1008 -5.55 -23.84 7.49
CA THR A 1008 -6.43 -24.96 7.16
C THR A 1008 -7.74 -24.88 7.95
N ARG A 1009 -7.70 -24.51 9.23
CA ARG A 1009 -8.90 -24.23 10.04
C ARG A 1009 -9.75 -23.10 9.44
N HIS A 1010 -9.14 -21.96 9.12
CA HIS A 1010 -9.84 -20.83 8.48
C HIS A 1010 -10.45 -21.20 7.11
N VAL A 1011 -9.73 -21.93 6.26
CA VAL A 1011 -10.26 -22.34 4.94
C VAL A 1011 -11.35 -23.40 5.08
N LYS A 1012 -11.24 -24.36 6.03
CA LYS A 1012 -12.31 -25.32 6.34
C LYS A 1012 -13.56 -24.63 6.86
N PHE A 1013 -13.44 -23.57 7.67
CA PHE A 1013 -14.58 -22.75 8.07
C PHE A 1013 -15.19 -21.96 6.89
N LEU A 1014 -14.35 -21.38 6.03
CA LEU A 1014 -14.80 -20.52 4.92
C LEU A 1014 -15.40 -21.26 3.71
N VAL A 1015 -15.07 -22.54 3.50
CA VAL A 1015 -15.47 -23.30 2.30
C VAL A 1015 -16.02 -24.70 2.59
N GLY A 1016 -15.90 -25.19 3.82
CA GLY A 1016 -16.31 -26.55 4.22
C GLY A 1016 -15.32 -27.64 3.80
N GLU A 1017 -15.60 -28.86 4.23
CA GLU A 1017 -14.96 -30.11 3.80
C GLU A 1017 -16.05 -31.04 3.25
N ILE A 1018 -15.73 -31.86 2.25
CA ILE A 1018 -16.67 -32.82 1.66
C ILE A 1018 -16.72 -34.06 2.56
N ASP A 1019 -17.50 -33.99 3.64
CA ASP A 1019 -17.76 -35.15 4.50
C ASP A 1019 -18.97 -35.95 3.99
N PHE A 1020 -18.78 -37.26 3.81
CA PHE A 1020 -19.83 -38.21 3.43
C PHE A 1020 -20.18 -39.18 4.58
N SER A 1021 -19.59 -39.04 5.77
CA SER A 1021 -19.78 -39.91 6.94
C SER A 1021 -21.10 -39.63 7.69
N PHE A 1022 -22.20 -39.56 6.94
CA PHE A 1022 -23.57 -39.38 7.44
C PHE A 1022 -23.99 -40.51 8.39
N HIS A 1023 -23.67 -40.34 9.67
CA HIS A 1023 -24.28 -41.09 10.75
C HIS A 1023 -25.73 -40.61 10.88
N VAL A 1024 -26.66 -41.36 10.30
CA VAL A 1024 -28.10 -41.13 10.49
C VAL A 1024 -28.39 -41.32 11.97
N VAL A 1025 -28.68 -40.22 12.67
CA VAL A 1025 -29.24 -40.28 14.02
C VAL A 1025 -30.65 -40.83 13.89
N SER A 1026 -30.78 -42.15 14.04
CA SER A 1026 -32.04 -42.87 13.92
C SER A 1026 -32.96 -42.50 15.07
N THR A 1027 -34.01 -41.74 14.77
CA THR A 1027 -35.03 -41.26 15.72
C THR A 1027 -35.96 -42.39 16.18
N SER A 1028 -35.42 -43.45 16.79
CA SER A 1028 -36.14 -44.71 17.04
C SER A 1028 -35.57 -45.59 18.16
N SER A 1029 -35.17 -45.01 19.30
CA SER A 1029 -34.88 -45.77 20.54
C SER A 1029 -34.88 -44.87 21.78
N ASP A 1030 -36.03 -44.32 22.14
CA ASP A 1030 -36.20 -43.44 23.32
C ASP A 1030 -37.13 -44.08 24.36
N SER A 1031 -36.68 -45.21 24.94
CA SER A 1031 -37.26 -45.86 26.14
C SER A 1031 -36.42 -47.08 26.59
N SER A 1032 -36.14 -47.18 27.90
CA SER A 1032 -35.41 -48.28 28.61
C SER A 1032 -33.99 -48.61 28.10
N ASP A 1033 -32.95 -48.74 28.93
CA ASP A 1033 -32.82 -48.71 30.40
C ASP A 1033 -31.63 -47.84 30.83
N GLY A 1034 -31.55 -47.49 32.12
CA GLY A 1034 -30.49 -46.64 32.66
C GLY A 1034 -29.73 -47.23 33.84
N SER A 1035 -28.40 -47.05 33.86
CA SER A 1035 -27.62 -46.83 35.09
C SER A 1035 -26.15 -46.47 34.81
N SER A 1036 -25.66 -45.38 35.43
CA SER A 1036 -24.23 -45.05 35.62
C SER A 1036 -23.40 -44.72 34.34
N THR A 1037 -22.34 -43.88 34.34
CA THR A 1037 -21.76 -43.01 35.39
C THR A 1037 -21.31 -41.67 34.78
N SER A 1038 -21.18 -40.63 35.61
CA SER A 1038 -20.84 -39.25 35.24
C SER A 1038 -19.45 -39.04 34.61
N SER A 1039 -19.42 -38.33 33.47
CA SER A 1039 -18.53 -37.16 33.29
C SER A 1039 -19.22 -36.13 32.39
N LYS A 1040 -19.01 -34.83 32.65
CA LYS A 1040 -19.64 -33.72 31.89
C LYS A 1040 -18.64 -33.03 30.97
N GLY A 1041 -18.96 -32.96 29.68
CA GLY A 1041 -18.40 -31.97 28.74
C GLY A 1041 -19.54 -31.18 28.10
N GLU A 1042 -19.63 -29.88 28.38
CA GLU A 1042 -20.73 -29.04 27.90
C GLU A 1042 -20.49 -28.52 26.48
N TYR A 1043 -21.11 -29.18 25.49
CA TYR A 1043 -21.29 -28.64 24.14
C TYR A 1043 -22.64 -27.94 24.02
N GLU A 1044 -22.68 -26.61 24.21
CA GLU A 1044 -23.91 -25.83 24.18
C GLU A 1044 -24.47 -25.65 22.76
N LYS A 1045 -25.44 -26.49 22.37
CA LYS A 1045 -26.25 -26.28 21.16
C LYS A 1045 -27.13 -25.03 21.31
N LYS A 1046 -26.74 -23.91 20.68
CA LYS A 1046 -27.67 -22.78 20.46
C LYS A 1046 -28.60 -23.09 19.28
N ALA A 1047 -29.90 -23.19 19.57
CA ALA A 1047 -30.92 -23.59 18.62
C ALA A 1047 -31.27 -22.46 17.62
N TYR A 1048 -31.60 -22.86 16.39
CA TYR A 1048 -32.40 -22.04 15.49
C TYR A 1048 -33.87 -22.06 15.92
N ARG A 1049 -34.51 -20.90 15.88
CA ARG A 1049 -35.95 -20.74 15.64
C ARG A 1049 -36.14 -19.57 14.70
N ASP A 1050 -36.93 -19.82 13.66
CA ASP A 1050 -37.61 -18.91 12.73
C ASP A 1050 -36.76 -17.81 12.07
#